data_AF-U6GJJ5-F1
#
_entry.id   AF-U6GJJ5-F1
#
_cell.length_a   1.000
_cell.length_b   1.000
_cell.length_c   1.000
_cell.angle_alpha   90.00
_cell.angle_beta   90.00
_cell.angle_gamma   90.00
#
_symmetry.space_group_name_H-M   'P 1'
#
loop_
_entity.id
_entity.type
_entity.pdbx_description
1 polymer ?
#
loop_
_entity_poly.entity_id
_entity_poly.type
_entity_poly.pdbx_seq_one_letter_code
_entity_poly.pdbx_strand_id
1 'polypeptide(L)'
;MLPATEAFLAHMPAEDMWPTAGTMSISEFAETQTDLLLGASLDTFEERVENLATTESRTIGSSPTLGVPSPKPEVKGSRKPAVFKGLGAILALVVCVWFLSADKKTGAVWEAGSALGDEASEPFYEAAEGASTQDYHLASKLLVDDELKERRRLERVRGLLPSASRLAAAVGTNEAQKQLINLQKALSAASLAAKSPLNDNRVEESLTCAMDALRSLHRTAVQQATVLAQDGAEVPVLSLLDSGELEDSVKNELQHVIDDESVAPFTVYMRSLQDSVIDMSRRFERSRERLLAATEFTDEKDENMLVSAAVELEWMRTLRERKRQVVSRATTMKKCAVCGIRVSLKFEVEERIRIMQGSVELLGARLSLISNAIEDSFETSSAPKRAVEDTGKLHTVRKKLADVKELLNEVKKEKEAVHVSSSVGSAAAAFRKAEQIMGEAQAMLDDCWDATNDLPPPNQELSTGDIAILARSAAKAQAIADEQKAGVVSNVAVVYNRSSHGVQEDGTVVESIKRISPLVAEQLRAQAKETEEQMMWHYQDMQEAATQLQTTDELTDGMILLGNVHEHVPNLVECNKRAVTLALDSYLYTLLQEDIQASMKAVSRVFSGETLFTGQNRMHIEQLRRGFNKAKTAVSTATTLTEAAEAAGKMRMNAEGLTDFARDRWTIWLDPS
;
A
#
# COMPACT_ATOMS: atom_id res chain seq x y z
N MET A 1 29.59 -43.11 37.77
CA MET A 1 29.34 -43.67 36.43
C MET A 1 29.64 -42.59 35.41
N LEU A 2 30.84 -42.66 34.82
CA LEU A 2 31.21 -42.14 33.49
C LEU A 2 31.12 -43.35 32.52
N PRO A 3 31.00 -43.20 31.18
CA PRO A 3 31.87 -42.40 30.27
C PRO A 3 31.08 -41.45 29.34
N ALA A 4 31.57 -40.31 28.84
CA ALA A 4 32.84 -39.90 28.21
C ALA A 4 32.91 -40.14 26.69
N THR A 5 33.57 -39.17 26.02
CA THR A 5 34.04 -39.04 24.61
C THR A 5 33.11 -38.30 23.63
N GLU A 6 33.56 -37.32 22.83
CA GLU A 6 34.85 -36.61 22.74
C GLU A 6 34.67 -35.28 21.95
N ALA A 7 35.54 -34.32 22.25
CA ALA A 7 35.70 -33.02 21.60
C ALA A 7 36.26 -33.13 20.17
N PHE A 8 35.97 -32.15 19.30
CA PHE A 8 37.02 -31.49 18.51
C PHE A 8 36.64 -30.07 18.07
N LEU A 9 37.43 -29.10 18.52
CA LEU A 9 37.54 -27.71 18.07
C LEU A 9 38.56 -27.64 16.93
N ALA A 10 38.26 -26.95 15.83
CA ALA A 10 39.26 -26.22 15.03
C ALA A 10 38.62 -25.25 14.02
N HIS A 11 38.82 -23.95 14.28
CA HIS A 11 39.06 -22.84 13.34
C HIS A 11 38.44 -22.84 11.93
N MET A 12 37.54 -21.87 11.71
CA MET A 12 37.43 -21.11 10.44
C MET A 12 37.20 -19.61 10.78
N PRO A 13 37.67 -18.68 9.93
CA PRO A 13 37.98 -17.30 10.28
C PRO A 13 36.79 -16.34 10.14
N ALA A 14 36.97 -15.15 10.73
CA ALA A 14 36.06 -14.01 10.77
C ALA A 14 35.32 -13.77 9.44
N GLU A 15 34.00 -13.92 9.49
CA GLU A 15 33.05 -13.42 8.50
C GLU A 15 33.02 -11.90 8.55
N ASP A 16 33.16 -11.27 7.39
CA ASP A 16 32.91 -9.85 7.19
C ASP A 16 31.43 -9.55 7.46
N MET A 17 31.21 -9.03 8.66
CA MET A 17 29.97 -8.61 9.25
C MET A 17 29.48 -7.34 8.54
N TRP A 18 28.66 -7.49 7.50
CA TRP A 18 27.84 -6.40 6.99
C TRP A 18 26.67 -6.17 7.96
N PRO A 19 26.42 -4.94 8.44
CA PRO A 19 25.38 -4.70 9.42
C PRO A 19 24.00 -4.82 8.75
N THR A 20 23.33 -5.93 9.03
CA THR A 20 21.90 -6.12 8.78
C THR A 20 21.15 -5.00 9.49
N ALA A 21 20.67 -4.02 8.72
CA ALA A 21 19.81 -2.97 9.24
C ALA A 21 18.53 -3.62 9.74
N GLY A 22 18.22 -3.42 11.02
CA GLY A 22 17.06 -3.99 11.70
C GLY A 22 15.78 -3.76 10.92
N THR A 23 15.25 -4.85 10.36
CA THR A 23 13.88 -4.97 9.92
C THR A 23 13.11 -5.61 11.07
N MET A 24 12.08 -4.93 11.58
CA MET A 24 11.04 -5.61 12.34
C MET A 24 10.49 -6.77 11.51
N SER A 25 10.26 -7.89 12.20
CA SER A 25 9.85 -9.15 11.60
C SER A 25 8.48 -9.00 10.94
N ILE A 26 8.30 -9.64 9.78
CA ILE A 26 7.02 -9.82 9.08
C ILE A 26 5.93 -10.41 10.00
N SER A 27 6.29 -10.98 11.15
CA SER A 27 5.36 -11.47 12.17
C SER A 27 4.59 -10.36 12.92
N GLU A 28 5.21 -9.22 13.26
CA GLU A 28 4.50 -8.07 13.90
C GLU A 28 3.54 -7.39 12.91
N PHE A 29 3.82 -7.53 11.61
CA PHE A 29 3.00 -7.00 10.51
C PHE A 29 1.72 -7.81 10.31
N ALA A 30 1.76 -9.14 10.48
CA ALA A 30 0.57 -9.96 10.44
C ALA A 30 -0.33 -9.66 11.65
N GLU A 31 0.21 -9.58 12.87
CA GLU A 31 -0.58 -9.31 14.08
C GLU A 31 -1.26 -7.94 14.03
N THR A 32 -0.57 -6.85 13.66
CA THR A 32 -1.18 -5.51 13.60
C THR A 32 -2.19 -5.31 12.46
N GLN A 33 -2.01 -5.99 11.32
CA GLN A 33 -2.95 -5.93 10.20
C GLN A 33 -4.21 -6.77 10.46
N THR A 34 -4.08 -7.86 11.22
CA THR A 34 -5.23 -8.63 11.68
C THR A 34 -5.92 -7.91 12.83
N ASP A 35 -5.19 -7.28 13.76
CA ASP A 35 -5.74 -6.58 14.93
C ASP A 35 -6.50 -5.28 14.60
N LEU A 36 -6.03 -4.49 13.61
CA LEU A 36 -6.77 -3.31 13.14
C LEU A 36 -8.12 -3.65 12.49
N LEU A 37 -8.30 -4.90 12.05
CA LEU A 37 -9.53 -5.41 11.43
C LEU A 37 -10.32 -6.34 12.37
N LEU A 38 -9.68 -6.92 13.39
CA LEU A 38 -10.28 -7.76 14.44
C LEU A 38 -10.89 -6.93 15.59
N GLY A 39 -10.63 -5.63 15.64
CA GLY A 39 -11.23 -4.67 16.58
C GLY A 39 -12.73 -4.42 16.37
N ALA A 40 -13.50 -5.44 15.96
CA ALA A 40 -14.95 -5.59 16.08
C ALA A 40 -15.34 -6.92 15.41
N SER A 41 -15.20 -8.04 16.14
CA SER A 41 -15.85 -9.30 15.76
C SER A 41 -17.37 -9.15 15.92
N LEU A 42 -18.01 -8.50 14.94
CA LEU A 42 -19.45 -8.21 14.84
C LEU A 42 -20.32 -9.48 14.91
N ASP A 43 -19.78 -10.62 14.49
CA ASP A 43 -20.64 -11.76 14.12
C ASP A 43 -20.98 -12.70 15.28
N THR A 44 -20.13 -12.82 16.30
CA THR A 44 -20.42 -13.68 17.47
C THR A 44 -21.44 -13.07 18.44
N PHE A 45 -21.84 -11.82 18.24
CA PHE A 45 -22.76 -11.09 19.11
C PHE A 45 -24.14 -10.87 18.50
N GLU A 46 -24.28 -10.69 17.18
CA GLU A 46 -25.60 -10.62 16.54
C GLU A 46 -26.39 -11.94 16.71
N GLU A 47 -25.71 -13.09 16.70
CA GLU A 47 -26.32 -14.38 17.08
C GLU A 47 -26.81 -14.37 18.55
N ARG A 48 -26.16 -13.62 19.46
CA ARG A 48 -26.64 -13.44 20.85
C ARG A 48 -27.79 -12.47 20.96
N VAL A 49 -27.82 -11.39 20.18
CA VAL A 49 -28.91 -10.41 20.14
C VAL A 49 -30.19 -11.04 19.57
N GLU A 50 -30.07 -11.90 18.56
CA GLU A 50 -31.19 -12.70 18.05
C GLU A 50 -31.63 -13.77 19.06
N ASN A 51 -30.70 -14.44 19.76
CA ASN A 51 -31.01 -15.45 20.78
C ASN A 51 -31.63 -14.88 22.08
N LEU A 52 -31.37 -13.61 22.41
CA LEU A 52 -32.06 -12.90 23.49
C LEU A 52 -33.57 -12.75 23.23
N ALA A 53 -34.01 -12.76 21.96
CA ALA A 53 -35.42 -12.68 21.59
C ALA A 53 -36.18 -14.01 21.71
N THR A 54 -35.48 -15.16 21.70
CA THR A 54 -36.10 -16.50 21.69
C THR A 54 -36.16 -17.20 23.04
N THR A 55 -35.47 -16.69 24.07
CA THR A 55 -35.22 -17.47 25.29
C THR A 55 -36.34 -17.38 26.36
N GLU A 56 -37.36 -16.53 26.21
CA GLU A 56 -38.43 -16.39 27.22
C GLU A 56 -39.86 -16.74 26.76
N SER A 57 -40.07 -17.27 25.55
CA SER A 57 -41.37 -17.85 25.17
C SER A 57 -41.46 -19.33 25.58
N ARG A 58 -41.45 -19.61 26.89
CA ARG A 58 -41.85 -20.92 27.41
C ARG A 58 -42.98 -20.75 28.42
N THR A 59 -44.21 -20.77 27.90
CA THR A 59 -45.40 -21.04 28.71
C THR A 59 -46.05 -22.34 28.24
N ILE A 60 -46.58 -23.06 29.22
CA ILE A 60 -46.87 -24.49 29.24
C ILE A 60 -48.25 -24.81 28.62
N GLY A 61 -48.26 -25.72 27.64
CA GLY A 61 -49.22 -26.83 27.50
C GLY A 61 -50.70 -26.59 27.15
N SER A 62 -51.14 -27.08 25.98
CA SER A 62 -52.05 -28.24 25.87
C SER A 62 -52.28 -28.68 24.41
N SER A 63 -52.61 -29.97 24.26
CA SER A 63 -52.44 -30.82 23.07
C SER A 63 -53.75 -30.98 22.24
N PRO A 64 -53.89 -31.89 21.24
CA PRO A 64 -54.16 -31.56 19.84
C PRO A 64 -55.58 -31.95 19.38
N THR A 65 -56.05 -31.46 18.23
CA THR A 65 -57.14 -32.12 17.50
C THR A 65 -57.07 -31.93 15.99
N LEU A 66 -57.40 -33.02 15.30
CA LEU A 66 -57.31 -33.29 13.86
C LEU A 66 -58.14 -32.36 12.96
N GLY A 67 -57.56 -32.05 11.80
CA GLY A 67 -58.15 -32.44 10.50
C GLY A 67 -58.92 -31.37 9.72
N VAL A 68 -58.73 -31.44 8.39
CA VAL A 68 -59.58 -30.91 7.28
C VAL A 68 -58.99 -29.67 6.56
N PRO A 69 -59.08 -29.61 5.20
CA PRO A 69 -57.92 -29.33 4.34
C PRO A 69 -57.89 -27.95 3.67
N SER A 70 -56.70 -27.63 3.19
CA SER A 70 -56.32 -26.52 2.32
C SER A 70 -57.08 -26.49 0.97
N PRO A 71 -57.48 -25.31 0.47
CA PRO A 71 -57.63 -25.10 -0.96
C PRO A 71 -56.42 -24.36 -1.57
N LYS A 72 -56.07 -24.85 -2.77
CA LYS A 72 -55.05 -24.32 -3.69
C LYS A 72 -55.38 -22.91 -4.18
N PRO A 73 -54.36 -22.13 -4.58
CA PRO A 73 -54.51 -20.75 -5.03
C PRO A 73 -54.89 -20.69 -6.52
N GLU A 74 -55.83 -19.80 -6.86
CA GLU A 74 -56.00 -19.35 -8.23
C GLU A 74 -55.11 -18.14 -8.52
N VAL A 75 -54.66 -18.15 -9.77
CA VAL A 75 -53.55 -17.43 -10.36
C VAL A 75 -54.07 -16.23 -11.15
N LYS A 76 -53.19 -15.23 -11.30
CA LYS A 76 -53.10 -14.16 -12.32
C LYS A 76 -53.72 -12.80 -12.01
N GLY A 77 -52.86 -11.80 -12.18
CA GLY A 77 -53.28 -10.44 -12.49
C GLY A 77 -52.17 -9.40 -12.37
N SER A 78 -51.06 -9.59 -13.09
CA SER A 78 -50.01 -8.58 -13.22
C SER A 78 -50.57 -7.25 -13.73
N ARG A 79 -50.30 -6.16 -13.01
CA ARG A 79 -50.32 -4.81 -13.57
C ARG A 79 -49.11 -4.04 -13.10
N LYS A 80 -48.26 -3.69 -14.07
CA LYS A 80 -47.27 -2.62 -13.97
C LYS A 80 -47.99 -1.28 -13.79
N PRO A 81 -47.44 -0.36 -13.00
CA PRO A 81 -47.22 1.00 -13.47
C PRO A 81 -45.75 1.37 -13.24
N ALA A 82 -45.01 1.71 -14.29
CA ALA A 82 -44.97 3.06 -14.85
C ALA A 82 -44.25 4.06 -13.92
N VAL A 83 -42.93 4.00 -14.06
CA VAL A 83 -41.92 5.02 -13.79
C VAL A 83 -42.42 6.43 -14.08
N PHE A 84 -42.29 7.33 -13.10
CA PHE A 84 -42.21 8.80 -13.21
C PHE A 84 -42.05 9.30 -11.74
N LYS A 85 -41.08 10.09 -11.27
CA LYS A 85 -40.17 11.10 -11.81
C LYS A 85 -38.97 11.22 -10.84
N GLY A 86 -37.75 11.18 -11.35
CA GLY A 86 -36.54 11.48 -10.55
C GLY A 86 -35.31 11.87 -11.38
N LEU A 87 -35.49 12.14 -12.68
CA LEU A 87 -34.42 12.43 -13.64
C LEU A 87 -34.13 13.95 -13.79
N GLY A 88 -34.52 14.76 -12.81
CA GLY A 88 -34.41 16.22 -12.87
C GLY A 88 -33.02 16.79 -12.58
N ALA A 89 -32.15 16.04 -11.87
CA ALA A 89 -30.84 16.53 -11.47
C ALA A 89 -29.71 16.20 -12.47
N ILE A 90 -29.90 15.18 -13.32
CA ILE A 90 -28.84 14.63 -14.19
C ILE A 90 -28.72 15.40 -15.51
N LEU A 91 -29.77 16.08 -15.99
CA LEU A 91 -29.72 16.83 -17.25
C LEU A 91 -29.03 18.21 -17.13
N ALA A 92 -28.87 18.75 -15.92
CA ALA A 92 -28.21 20.04 -15.70
C ALA A 92 -26.68 19.96 -15.83
N LEU A 93 -26.08 18.79 -15.57
CA LEU A 93 -24.63 18.57 -15.69
C LEU A 93 -24.17 18.35 -17.14
N VAL A 94 -25.05 17.88 -18.03
CA VAL A 94 -24.71 17.61 -19.44
C VAL A 94 -24.61 18.90 -20.28
N VAL A 95 -25.29 19.98 -19.88
CA VAL A 95 -25.25 21.27 -20.59
C VAL A 95 -24.01 22.10 -20.21
N CYS A 96 -23.45 21.92 -19.02
CA CYS A 96 -22.24 22.65 -18.58
C CYS A 96 -20.95 22.14 -19.26
N VAL A 97 -20.92 20.88 -19.71
CA VAL A 97 -19.74 20.29 -20.37
C VAL A 97 -19.63 20.71 -21.85
N TRP A 98 -20.74 21.12 -22.49
CA TRP A 98 -20.72 21.53 -23.90
C TRP A 98 -20.29 22.98 -24.16
N PHE A 99 -20.12 23.82 -23.13
CA PHE A 99 -19.70 25.23 -23.29
C PHE A 99 -18.21 25.51 -23.02
N LEU A 100 -17.40 24.51 -22.64
CA LEU A 100 -15.97 24.70 -22.36
C LEU A 100 -15.01 24.15 -23.44
N SER A 101 -15.52 23.73 -24.60
CA SER A 101 -14.69 23.28 -25.73
C SER A 101 -14.90 24.16 -26.96
N ALA A 102 -14.39 25.39 -26.90
CA ALA A 102 -14.17 26.20 -28.09
C ALA A 102 -12.93 27.11 -27.91
N ASP A 103 -12.01 27.00 -28.86
CA ASP A 103 -10.94 27.96 -29.21
C ASP A 103 -9.68 27.94 -28.31
N LYS A 104 -8.42 27.82 -28.79
CA LYS A 104 -7.80 28.34 -30.01
C LYS A 104 -6.58 27.52 -30.49
N LYS A 105 -6.42 27.48 -31.81
CA LYS A 105 -5.18 27.23 -32.58
C LYS A 105 -4.33 28.51 -32.68
N THR A 106 -3.00 28.34 -32.75
CA THR A 106 -1.96 29.03 -33.57
C THR A 106 -0.59 28.57 -33.01
N GLY A 107 0.46 28.16 -33.74
CA GLY A 107 0.89 28.31 -35.13
C GLY A 107 2.32 28.89 -35.15
N ALA A 108 3.32 28.16 -35.70
CA ALA A 108 4.64 28.57 -36.25
C ALA A 108 5.58 27.34 -36.22
N VAL A 109 6.09 26.71 -37.29
CA VAL A 109 6.71 27.15 -38.57
C VAL A 109 7.91 28.06 -38.37
N TRP A 110 9.11 27.47 -38.28
CA TRP A 110 10.37 28.06 -38.73
C TRP A 110 11.15 27.01 -39.54
N GLU A 111 11.64 27.45 -40.69
CA GLU A 111 12.28 26.70 -41.76
C GLU A 111 13.67 27.30 -42.01
N ALA A 112 14.58 26.45 -42.52
CA ALA A 112 15.69 26.75 -43.43
C ALA A 112 17.03 27.39 -42.96
N GLY A 113 18.10 26.74 -43.45
CA GLY A 113 19.35 27.36 -43.94
C GLY A 113 20.58 27.07 -43.06
N SER A 114 21.79 26.80 -43.57
CA SER A 114 22.36 26.82 -44.92
C SER A 114 23.85 26.43 -44.83
N ALA A 115 24.38 25.88 -45.94
CA ALA A 115 25.75 25.95 -46.47
C ALA A 115 26.91 25.19 -45.75
N LEU A 116 27.72 24.31 -46.37
CA LEU A 116 28.51 24.28 -47.65
C LEU A 116 29.96 24.80 -47.46
N GLY A 117 30.93 23.98 -47.89
CA GLY A 117 32.39 24.19 -47.93
C GLY A 117 33.10 22.92 -47.44
N ASP A 118 33.67 22.01 -48.24
CA ASP A 118 34.46 22.03 -49.48
C ASP A 118 35.96 22.41 -49.30
N GLU A 119 36.81 21.71 -50.06
CA GLU A 119 38.27 21.75 -50.23
C GLU A 119 39.16 21.08 -49.14
N ALA A 120 39.88 19.97 -49.38
CA ALA A 120 40.93 19.62 -50.36
C ALA A 120 42.33 20.20 -50.03
N SER A 121 43.32 19.32 -49.79
CA SER A 121 44.64 19.27 -50.47
C SER A 121 45.78 18.70 -49.60
N GLU A 122 46.39 17.64 -50.12
CA GLU A 122 47.79 17.15 -49.98
C GLU A 122 48.84 18.26 -50.32
N PRO A 123 50.20 18.12 -50.15
CA PRO A 123 51.01 16.93 -50.50
C PRO A 123 52.39 16.67 -49.80
N PHE A 124 52.92 15.46 -50.09
CA PHE A 124 54.32 15.03 -50.34
C PHE A 124 55.50 15.45 -49.43
N TYR A 125 56.31 14.45 -49.02
CA TYR A 125 57.74 14.34 -49.43
C TYR A 125 58.23 12.88 -49.32
N GLU A 126 58.99 12.50 -50.34
CA GLU A 126 59.61 11.19 -50.59
C GLU A 126 61.11 11.21 -50.25
N ALA A 127 61.70 10.01 -50.23
CA ALA A 127 63.14 9.67 -50.28
C ALA A 127 63.91 9.55 -48.95
N ALA A 128 64.37 8.33 -48.64
CA ALA A 128 65.71 7.91 -49.07
C ALA A 128 66.00 6.45 -48.67
N GLU A 129 66.41 5.67 -49.68
CA GLU A 129 67.15 4.42 -49.51
C GLU A 129 68.49 4.65 -48.81
N GLY A 130 68.91 3.66 -48.02
CA GLY A 130 70.24 3.62 -47.41
C GLY A 130 70.53 2.25 -46.83
N ALA A 131 70.96 1.33 -47.70
CA ALA A 131 71.54 0.06 -47.29
C ALA A 131 72.85 0.28 -46.50
N SER A 132 73.00 -0.38 -45.35
CA SER A 132 74.30 -0.64 -44.74
C SER A 132 74.22 -1.89 -43.88
N THR A 133 74.81 -2.97 -44.39
CA THR A 133 75.18 -4.20 -43.68
C THR A 133 76.24 -3.90 -42.62
N GLN A 134 75.95 -4.15 -41.34
CA GLN A 134 77.00 -4.32 -40.34
C GLN A 134 76.57 -5.21 -39.16
N ASP A 135 77.19 -6.39 -39.15
CA ASP A 135 77.77 -7.12 -38.02
C ASP A 135 76.94 -7.44 -36.76
N TYR A 136 76.49 -8.70 -36.72
CA TYR A 136 76.67 -9.67 -35.62
C TYR A 136 77.32 -9.16 -34.31
N HIS A 137 76.61 -8.34 -33.55
CA HIS A 137 76.83 -8.19 -32.10
C HIS A 137 75.56 -7.80 -31.31
N LEU A 138 74.39 -7.82 -31.95
CA LEU A 138 73.10 -7.41 -31.36
C LEU A 138 72.33 -8.54 -30.64
N ALA A 139 72.65 -9.82 -30.88
CA ALA A 139 71.86 -10.94 -30.36
C ALA A 139 71.90 -11.10 -28.83
N SER A 140 73.02 -10.77 -28.16
CA SER A 140 73.12 -10.84 -26.70
C SER A 140 72.54 -9.62 -25.98
N LYS A 141 72.32 -8.50 -26.69
CA LYS A 141 71.70 -7.29 -26.15
C LYS A 141 70.17 -7.31 -26.29
N LEU A 142 69.65 -8.00 -27.31
CA LEU A 142 68.22 -8.27 -27.52
C LEU A 142 67.64 -9.29 -26.52
N LEU A 143 68.35 -10.38 -26.22
CA LEU A 143 67.90 -11.41 -25.26
C LEU A 143 67.75 -10.89 -23.82
N VAL A 144 68.61 -9.98 -23.39
CA VAL A 144 68.53 -9.37 -22.05
C VAL A 144 67.36 -8.38 -21.95
N ASP A 145 67.01 -7.72 -23.06
CA ASP A 145 65.89 -6.76 -23.11
C ASP A 145 64.53 -7.48 -23.13
N ASP A 146 64.44 -8.64 -23.80
CA ASP A 146 63.23 -9.49 -23.83
C ASP A 146 62.97 -10.19 -22.48
N GLU A 147 63.99 -10.75 -21.81
CA GLU A 147 63.83 -11.37 -20.47
C GLU A 147 63.42 -10.32 -19.41
N LEU A 148 63.97 -9.10 -19.50
CA LEU A 148 63.56 -7.98 -18.65
C LEU A 148 62.12 -7.52 -18.94
N LYS A 149 61.68 -7.58 -20.20
CA LYS A 149 60.33 -7.20 -20.62
C LYS A 149 59.27 -8.21 -20.17
N GLU A 150 59.55 -9.51 -20.26
CA GLU A 150 58.67 -10.58 -19.79
C GLU A 150 58.51 -10.58 -18.26
N ARG A 151 59.60 -10.34 -17.51
CA ARG A 151 59.52 -10.19 -16.05
C ARG A 151 58.69 -8.98 -15.63
N ARG A 152 58.88 -7.83 -16.28
CA ARG A 152 58.05 -6.62 -16.04
C ARG A 152 56.58 -6.89 -16.37
N ARG A 153 56.32 -7.64 -17.44
CA ARG A 153 54.95 -8.04 -17.83
C ARG A 153 54.32 -8.95 -16.77
N LEU A 154 55.05 -9.95 -16.28
CA LEU A 154 54.60 -10.83 -15.20
C LEU A 154 54.27 -10.05 -13.92
N GLU A 155 55.10 -9.08 -13.54
CA GLU A 155 54.82 -8.20 -12.40
C GLU A 155 53.55 -7.37 -12.61
N ARG A 156 53.32 -6.84 -13.82
CA ARG A 156 52.08 -6.11 -14.16
C ARG A 156 50.85 -7.00 -14.07
N VAL A 157 50.83 -8.18 -14.71
CA VAL A 157 49.68 -9.11 -14.63
C VAL A 157 49.43 -9.55 -13.19
N ARG A 158 50.50 -9.78 -12.42
CA ARG A 158 50.38 -10.11 -10.98
C ARG A 158 49.78 -8.95 -10.17
N GLY A 159 50.09 -7.70 -10.54
CA GLY A 159 49.49 -6.49 -9.99
C GLY A 159 47.97 -6.44 -10.17
N LEU A 160 47.41 -7.07 -11.21
CA LEU A 160 45.96 -7.11 -11.48
C LEU A 160 45.18 -8.09 -10.60
N LEU A 161 45.86 -8.99 -9.87
CA LEU A 161 45.21 -10.04 -9.10
C LEU A 161 44.19 -9.52 -8.05
N PRO A 162 44.47 -8.44 -7.28
CA PRO A 162 43.49 -7.88 -6.35
C PRO A 162 42.24 -7.36 -7.07
N SER A 163 42.41 -6.65 -8.19
CA SER A 163 41.32 -6.13 -9.02
C SER A 163 40.49 -7.27 -9.62
N ALA A 164 41.13 -8.34 -10.10
CA ALA A 164 40.46 -9.56 -10.57
C ALA A 164 39.73 -10.31 -9.44
N SER A 165 40.31 -10.38 -8.24
CA SER A 165 39.67 -11.00 -7.08
C SER A 165 38.42 -10.24 -6.66
N ARG A 166 38.48 -8.90 -6.63
CA ARG A 166 37.33 -8.04 -6.36
C ARG A 166 36.26 -8.21 -7.43
N LEU A 167 36.63 -8.23 -8.70
CA LEU A 167 35.70 -8.46 -9.81
C LEU A 167 35.02 -9.83 -9.69
N ALA A 168 35.76 -10.90 -9.39
CA ALA A 168 35.18 -12.22 -9.19
C ALA A 168 34.17 -12.25 -8.03
N ALA A 169 34.46 -11.56 -6.92
CA ALA A 169 33.52 -11.39 -5.81
C ALA A 169 32.28 -10.54 -6.21
N ALA A 170 32.49 -9.45 -6.95
CA ALA A 170 31.44 -8.59 -7.48
C ALA A 170 30.55 -9.28 -8.53
N VAL A 171 31.06 -10.30 -9.22
CA VAL A 171 30.28 -11.18 -10.10
C VAL A 171 29.57 -12.27 -9.29
N GLY A 172 30.27 -12.89 -8.34
CA GLY A 172 29.71 -13.84 -7.36
C GLY A 172 29.16 -15.13 -7.96
N THR A 173 29.68 -15.56 -9.10
CA THR A 173 29.31 -16.82 -9.75
C THR A 173 30.44 -17.84 -9.67
N ASN A 174 30.10 -19.13 -9.71
CA ASN A 174 31.10 -20.22 -9.72
C ASN A 174 32.06 -20.10 -10.92
N GLU A 175 31.57 -19.61 -12.05
CA GLU A 175 32.39 -19.41 -13.25
C GLU A 175 33.42 -18.29 -13.03
N ALA A 176 33.03 -17.17 -12.42
CA ALA A 176 33.98 -16.09 -12.10
C ALA A 176 35.07 -16.56 -11.12
N GLN A 177 34.70 -17.35 -10.10
CA GLN A 177 35.67 -17.92 -9.16
C GLN A 177 36.63 -18.90 -9.85
N LYS A 178 36.13 -19.71 -10.79
CA LYS A 178 36.96 -20.61 -11.59
C LYS A 178 37.98 -19.84 -12.45
N GLN A 179 37.59 -18.72 -13.05
CA GLN A 179 38.52 -17.88 -13.81
C GLN A 179 39.60 -17.27 -12.92
N LEU A 180 39.26 -16.84 -11.70
CA LEU A 180 40.24 -16.36 -10.71
C LEU A 180 41.25 -17.47 -10.33
N ILE A 181 40.79 -18.70 -10.12
CA ILE A 181 41.66 -19.85 -9.82
C ILE A 181 42.59 -20.15 -11.01
N ASN A 182 42.08 -20.08 -12.24
CA ASN A 182 42.88 -20.29 -13.45
C ASN A 182 43.97 -19.23 -13.60
N LEU A 183 43.63 -17.96 -13.33
CA LEU A 183 44.58 -16.85 -13.30
C LEU A 183 45.70 -17.09 -12.28
N GLN A 184 45.36 -17.47 -11.04
CA GLN A 184 46.34 -17.77 -9.98
C GLN A 184 47.27 -18.92 -10.38
N LYS A 185 46.72 -19.99 -10.97
CA LYS A 185 47.51 -21.13 -11.47
C LYS A 185 48.47 -20.70 -12.59
N ALA A 186 47.99 -19.94 -13.57
CA ALA A 186 48.80 -19.44 -14.68
C ALA A 186 49.94 -18.52 -14.19
N LEU A 187 49.67 -17.62 -13.25
CA LEU A 187 50.69 -16.75 -12.64
C LEU A 187 51.72 -17.54 -11.81
N SER A 188 51.30 -18.61 -11.12
CA SER A 188 52.22 -19.48 -10.39
C SER A 188 53.14 -20.26 -11.33
N ALA A 189 52.62 -20.75 -12.47
CA ALA A 189 53.39 -21.43 -13.49
C ALA A 189 54.39 -20.49 -14.18
N ALA A 190 53.96 -19.28 -14.54
CA ALA A 190 54.82 -18.24 -15.10
C ALA A 190 55.96 -17.85 -14.12
N SER A 191 55.66 -17.73 -12.83
CA SER A 191 56.66 -17.42 -11.79
C SER A 191 57.67 -18.54 -11.57
N LEU A 192 57.30 -19.80 -11.81
CA LEU A 192 58.22 -20.94 -11.76
C LEU A 192 59.09 -21.01 -13.01
N ALA A 193 58.51 -20.77 -14.19
CA ALA A 193 59.23 -20.75 -15.46
C ALA A 193 60.25 -19.60 -15.54
N ALA A 194 59.91 -18.40 -15.04
CA ALA A 194 60.77 -17.22 -15.01
C ALA A 194 62.02 -17.33 -14.11
N LYS A 195 62.12 -18.40 -13.28
CA LYS A 195 63.32 -18.71 -12.48
C LYS A 195 64.37 -19.51 -13.28
N SER A 196 64.06 -19.91 -14.52
CA SER A 196 64.89 -20.75 -15.35
C SER A 196 65.13 -20.09 -16.73
N PRO A 197 66.37 -19.72 -17.08
CA PRO A 197 66.71 -18.96 -18.30
C PRO A 197 66.61 -19.77 -19.62
N LEU A 198 65.96 -20.94 -19.60
CA LEU A 198 65.79 -21.83 -20.74
C LEU A 198 64.31 -22.01 -21.13
N ASN A 199 63.39 -21.26 -20.50
CA ASN A 199 61.96 -21.51 -20.53
C ASN A 199 61.10 -20.29 -20.92
N ASP A 200 61.65 -19.31 -21.64
CA ASP A 200 60.96 -18.05 -22.01
C ASP A 200 59.61 -18.32 -22.70
N ASN A 201 59.56 -19.27 -23.65
CA ASN A 201 58.31 -19.68 -24.30
C ASN A 201 57.22 -20.16 -23.30
N ARG A 202 57.61 -20.80 -22.19
CA ARG A 202 56.67 -21.24 -21.15
C ARG A 202 56.19 -20.10 -20.26
N VAL A 203 56.99 -19.05 -20.09
CA VAL A 203 56.58 -17.82 -19.38
C VAL A 203 55.51 -17.11 -20.21
N GLU A 204 55.75 -16.93 -21.50
CA GLU A 204 54.82 -16.26 -22.41
C GLU A 204 53.50 -17.05 -22.59
N GLU A 205 53.56 -18.37 -22.73
CA GLU A 205 52.37 -19.25 -22.75
C GLU A 205 51.54 -19.12 -21.46
N SER A 206 52.21 -19.11 -20.30
CA SER A 206 51.54 -18.97 -18.99
C SER A 206 50.95 -17.57 -18.79
N LEU A 207 51.62 -16.52 -19.26
CA LEU A 207 51.09 -15.15 -19.25
C LEU A 207 49.89 -14.99 -20.18
N THR A 208 49.92 -15.62 -21.36
CA THR A 208 48.79 -15.65 -22.29
C THR A 208 47.56 -16.32 -21.64
N CYS A 209 47.76 -17.46 -20.97
CA CYS A 209 46.70 -18.13 -20.21
C CYS A 209 46.13 -17.26 -19.08
N ALA A 210 47.00 -16.51 -18.37
CA ALA A 210 46.58 -15.58 -17.32
C ALA A 210 45.71 -14.45 -17.92
N MET A 211 46.11 -13.89 -19.06
CA MET A 211 45.34 -12.85 -19.76
C MET A 211 44.01 -13.37 -20.29
N ASP A 212 43.95 -14.61 -20.79
CA ASP A 212 42.69 -15.21 -21.24
C ASP A 212 41.71 -15.44 -20.08
N ALA A 213 42.21 -15.81 -18.90
CA ALA A 213 41.39 -15.91 -17.69
C ALA A 213 40.83 -14.53 -17.28
N LEU A 214 41.63 -13.46 -17.37
CA LEU A 214 41.18 -12.08 -17.12
C LEU A 214 40.13 -11.61 -18.14
N ARG A 215 40.36 -11.85 -19.43
CA ARG A 215 39.36 -11.58 -20.49
C ARG A 215 38.07 -12.32 -20.26
N SER A 216 38.15 -13.60 -19.90
CA SER A 216 36.98 -14.41 -19.59
C SER A 216 36.24 -13.86 -18.36
N LEU A 217 36.96 -13.46 -17.31
CA LEU A 217 36.37 -12.86 -16.12
C LEU A 217 35.63 -11.55 -16.43
N HIS A 218 36.23 -10.68 -17.26
CA HIS A 218 35.58 -9.45 -17.73
C HIS A 218 34.32 -9.75 -18.54
N ARG A 219 34.34 -10.74 -19.44
CA ARG A 219 33.13 -11.17 -20.18
C ARG A 219 32.04 -11.68 -19.23
N THR A 220 32.39 -12.47 -18.22
CA THR A 220 31.44 -12.93 -17.20
C THR A 220 30.83 -11.76 -16.42
N ALA A 221 31.61 -10.70 -16.15
CA ALA A 221 31.12 -9.49 -15.52
C ALA A 221 30.08 -8.75 -16.38
N VAL A 222 30.34 -8.59 -17.68
CA VAL A 222 29.39 -7.99 -18.62
C VAL A 222 28.10 -8.82 -18.73
N GLN A 223 28.21 -10.15 -18.77
CA GLN A 223 27.06 -11.05 -18.74
C GLN A 223 26.26 -10.91 -17.45
N GLN A 224 26.93 -10.86 -16.30
CA GLN A 224 26.25 -10.69 -15.01
C GLN A 224 25.54 -9.34 -14.90
N ALA A 225 26.12 -8.26 -15.44
CA ALA A 225 25.47 -6.96 -15.52
C ALA A 225 24.20 -7.03 -16.38
N THR A 226 24.23 -7.79 -17.48
CA THR A 226 23.03 -8.01 -18.32
C THR A 226 21.93 -8.72 -17.55
N VAL A 227 22.27 -9.76 -16.79
CA VAL A 227 21.31 -10.49 -15.93
C VAL A 227 20.74 -9.56 -14.85
N LEU A 228 21.59 -8.80 -14.15
CA LEU A 228 21.15 -7.85 -13.12
C LEU A 228 20.26 -6.74 -13.70
N ALA A 229 20.54 -6.27 -14.92
CA ALA A 229 19.71 -5.27 -15.57
C ALA A 229 18.37 -5.82 -16.04
N GLN A 230 18.30 -7.08 -16.48
CA GLN A 230 17.04 -7.74 -16.83
C GLN A 230 16.15 -7.91 -15.59
N ASP A 231 16.69 -8.42 -14.50
CA ASP A 231 16.00 -8.48 -13.19
C ASP A 231 15.64 -7.07 -12.69
N GLY A 232 16.53 -6.11 -12.92
CA GLY A 232 16.37 -4.70 -12.61
C GLY A 232 15.35 -3.96 -13.49
N ALA A 233 14.94 -4.49 -14.64
CA ALA A 233 14.02 -3.83 -15.56
C ALA A 233 12.54 -4.01 -15.17
N GLU A 234 12.21 -5.04 -14.37
CA GLU A 234 10.83 -5.34 -14.01
C GLU A 234 10.23 -4.25 -13.12
N VAL A 235 9.23 -3.51 -13.62
CA VAL A 235 8.48 -2.54 -12.82
C VAL A 235 7.14 -3.17 -12.44
N PRO A 236 6.90 -3.51 -11.17
CA PRO A 236 5.61 -4.03 -10.75
C PRO A 236 4.52 -2.99 -10.99
N VAL A 237 3.34 -3.46 -11.40
CA VAL A 237 2.17 -2.61 -11.58
C VAL A 237 1.63 -2.24 -10.19
N LEU A 238 1.88 -1.00 -9.77
CA LEU A 238 1.45 -0.44 -8.49
C LEU A 238 0.13 0.34 -8.63
N SER A 239 -0.81 -0.21 -9.40
CA SER A 239 -2.15 0.36 -9.54
C SER A 239 -3.06 -0.14 -8.41
N LEU A 240 -3.94 0.74 -7.92
CA LEU A 240 -5.05 0.35 -7.05
C LEU A 240 -6.11 -0.47 -7.78
N LEU A 241 -6.34 -0.11 -9.04
CA LEU A 241 -7.30 -0.75 -9.91
C LEU A 241 -6.50 -1.61 -10.89
N ASP A 242 -6.57 -2.92 -10.71
CA ASP A 242 -5.91 -3.84 -11.63
C ASP A 242 -6.65 -3.80 -12.97
N SER A 243 -5.91 -3.69 -14.07
CA SER A 243 -6.39 -3.26 -15.41
C SER A 243 -7.37 -4.20 -16.11
N GLY A 244 -7.93 -5.19 -15.40
CA GLY A 244 -8.99 -6.07 -15.88
C GLY A 244 -10.10 -6.34 -14.85
N GLU A 245 -10.08 -5.71 -13.68
CA GLU A 245 -11.03 -6.00 -12.59
C GLU A 245 -12.28 -5.10 -12.58
N LEU A 246 -12.24 -3.92 -13.22
CA LEU A 246 -13.33 -2.94 -13.16
C LEU A 246 -13.78 -2.51 -14.55
N GLU A 247 -15.10 -2.51 -14.77
CA GLU A 247 -15.73 -1.72 -15.82
C GLU A 247 -15.49 -0.21 -15.57
N ASP A 248 -15.38 0.58 -16.64
CA ASP A 248 -15.15 2.04 -16.56
C ASP A 248 -16.22 2.78 -15.72
N SER A 249 -17.43 2.21 -15.62
CA SER A 249 -18.52 2.71 -14.76
C SER A 249 -18.12 2.65 -13.28
N VAL A 250 -17.51 1.55 -12.84
CA VAL A 250 -17.08 1.30 -11.45
C VAL A 250 -15.94 2.21 -11.06
N LYS A 251 -15.04 2.48 -12.01
CA LYS A 251 -13.89 3.35 -11.81
C LYS A 251 -14.30 4.80 -11.52
N ASN A 252 -15.28 5.32 -12.26
CA ASN A 252 -15.80 6.67 -12.04
C ASN A 252 -16.53 6.80 -10.71
N GLU A 253 -17.27 5.75 -10.31
CA GLU A 253 -17.94 5.70 -9.02
C GLU A 253 -16.93 5.64 -7.88
N LEU A 254 -15.89 4.81 -7.94
CA LEU A 254 -14.88 4.75 -6.86
C LEU A 254 -13.97 5.96 -6.78
N GLN A 255 -13.97 6.83 -7.79
CA GLN A 255 -13.07 7.97 -7.85
C GLN A 255 -13.27 8.89 -6.64
N HIS A 256 -14.51 9.11 -6.19
CA HIS A 256 -14.77 9.93 -4.99
C HIS A 256 -14.24 9.28 -3.70
N VAL A 257 -14.19 7.95 -3.62
CA VAL A 257 -13.61 7.21 -2.47
C VAL A 257 -12.08 7.22 -2.52
N ILE A 258 -11.51 7.17 -3.73
CA ILE A 258 -10.05 7.21 -3.94
C ILE A 258 -9.49 8.62 -3.66
N ASP A 259 -10.25 9.64 -4.05
CA ASP A 259 -9.90 11.05 -3.86
C ASP A 259 -10.28 11.58 -2.46
N ASP A 260 -10.98 10.76 -1.66
CA ASP A 260 -11.30 11.09 -0.27
C ASP A 260 -10.03 11.29 0.56
N GLU A 261 -10.11 12.16 1.56
CA GLU A 261 -8.97 12.55 2.40
C GLU A 261 -8.35 11.34 3.12
N SER A 262 -9.12 10.27 3.33
CA SER A 262 -8.71 9.01 3.95
C SER A 262 -7.81 8.11 3.08
N VAL A 263 -7.91 8.21 1.75
CA VAL A 263 -7.18 7.34 0.80
C VAL A 263 -6.13 8.14 0.01
N ALA A 264 -6.39 9.43 -0.23
CA ALA A 264 -5.52 10.30 -1.00
C ALA A 264 -4.04 10.32 -0.53
N PRO A 265 -3.71 10.43 0.78
CA PRO A 265 -2.32 10.41 1.24
C PRO A 265 -1.55 9.14 0.81
N PHE A 266 -2.21 7.98 0.88
CA PHE A 266 -1.62 6.70 0.48
C PHE A 266 -1.37 6.66 -1.03
N THR A 267 -2.31 7.14 -1.84
CA THR A 267 -2.14 7.16 -3.30
C THR A 267 -1.03 8.09 -3.75
N VAL A 268 -0.91 9.27 -3.13
CA VAL A 268 0.17 10.22 -3.40
C VAL A 268 1.52 9.58 -3.08
N TYR A 269 1.65 8.94 -1.93
CA TYR A 269 2.91 8.31 -1.54
C TYR A 269 3.27 7.10 -2.42
N MET A 270 2.28 6.27 -2.78
CA MET A 270 2.47 5.15 -3.71
C MET A 270 3.01 5.59 -5.07
N ARG A 271 2.48 6.68 -5.64
CA ARG A 271 2.98 7.21 -6.92
C ARG A 271 4.45 7.59 -6.83
N SER A 272 4.86 8.25 -5.73
CA SER A 272 6.27 8.54 -5.45
C SER A 272 7.14 7.28 -5.37
N LEU A 273 6.65 6.21 -4.72
CA LEU A 273 7.34 4.93 -4.66
C LEU A 273 7.49 4.31 -6.06
N GLN A 274 6.42 4.34 -6.87
CA GLN A 274 6.44 3.87 -8.25
C GLN A 274 7.44 4.66 -9.12
N ASP A 275 7.47 5.98 -9.02
CA ASP A 275 8.40 6.83 -9.76
C ASP A 275 9.85 6.48 -9.43
N SER A 276 10.14 6.20 -8.16
CA SER A 276 11.47 5.77 -7.72
C SER A 276 11.81 4.36 -8.23
N VAL A 277 10.87 3.41 -8.25
CA VAL A 277 11.11 2.08 -8.87
C VAL A 277 11.40 2.21 -10.37
N ILE A 278 10.67 3.07 -11.08
CA ILE A 278 10.92 3.37 -12.50
C ILE A 278 12.31 3.97 -12.68
N ASP A 279 12.68 4.94 -11.84
CA ASP A 279 14.00 5.57 -11.90
C ASP A 279 15.13 4.59 -11.59
N MET A 280 14.99 3.74 -10.57
CA MET A 280 15.95 2.66 -10.28
C MET A 280 16.06 1.67 -11.45
N SER A 281 14.96 1.36 -12.13
CA SER A 281 14.96 0.46 -13.29
C SER A 281 15.72 1.07 -14.48
N ARG A 282 15.52 2.37 -14.75
CA ARG A 282 16.33 3.11 -15.75
C ARG A 282 17.81 3.15 -15.37
N ARG A 283 18.12 3.26 -14.08
CA ARG A 283 19.50 3.24 -13.56
C ARG A 283 20.20 1.90 -13.82
N PHE A 284 19.49 0.77 -13.68
CA PHE A 284 20.00 -0.55 -14.09
C PHE A 284 20.39 -0.60 -15.58
N GLU A 285 19.54 -0.06 -16.46
CA GLU A 285 19.80 -0.03 -17.90
C GLU A 285 21.02 0.84 -18.24
N ARG A 286 21.12 2.05 -17.67
CA ARG A 286 22.27 2.95 -17.87
C ARG A 286 23.59 2.32 -17.43
N SER A 287 23.57 1.58 -16.32
CA SER A 287 24.78 0.89 -15.83
C SER A 287 25.18 -0.29 -16.70
N ARG A 288 24.21 -1.03 -17.23
CA ARG A 288 24.47 -2.03 -18.26
C ARG A 288 25.10 -1.38 -19.50
N GLU A 289 24.54 -0.27 -19.97
CA GLU A 289 25.07 0.46 -21.14
C GLU A 289 26.50 0.95 -20.90
N ARG A 290 26.81 1.48 -19.71
CA ARG A 290 28.18 1.88 -19.35
C ARG A 290 29.17 0.71 -19.40
N LEU A 291 28.78 -0.47 -18.94
CA LEU A 291 29.63 -1.67 -18.99
C LEU A 291 29.77 -2.24 -20.40
N LEU A 292 28.73 -2.13 -21.24
CA LEU A 292 28.77 -2.58 -22.64
C LEU A 292 29.52 -1.61 -23.56
N ALA A 293 29.51 -0.32 -23.25
CA ALA A 293 30.22 0.71 -24.00
C ALA A 293 31.74 0.70 -23.72
N ALA A 294 32.18 0.06 -22.63
CA ALA A 294 33.60 -0.15 -22.37
C ALA A 294 34.19 -1.09 -23.43
N THR A 295 35.36 -0.73 -23.96
CA THR A 295 36.12 -1.58 -24.88
C THR A 295 36.47 -2.92 -24.22
N GLU A 296 36.62 -3.99 -25.02
CA GLU A 296 37.03 -5.29 -24.47
C GLU A 296 38.37 -5.18 -23.74
N PHE A 297 38.53 -5.87 -22.61
CA PHE A 297 39.81 -5.98 -21.90
C PHE A 297 40.86 -6.63 -22.83
N THR A 298 41.88 -5.87 -23.23
CA THR A 298 42.84 -6.28 -24.25
C THR A 298 44.19 -6.70 -23.65
N ASP A 299 44.76 -5.85 -22.79
CA ASP A 299 46.12 -6.01 -22.27
C ASP A 299 46.24 -5.64 -20.78
N GLU A 300 47.45 -5.69 -20.22
CA GLU A 300 47.68 -5.45 -18.79
C GLU A 300 47.44 -3.99 -18.35
N LYS A 301 47.31 -3.05 -19.29
CA LYS A 301 47.08 -1.63 -19.00
C LYS A 301 45.62 -1.32 -18.72
N ASP A 302 44.72 -2.26 -19.05
CA ASP A 302 43.28 -2.14 -18.86
C ASP A 302 42.83 -2.42 -17.41
N GLU A 303 43.71 -2.26 -16.41
CA GLU A 303 43.39 -2.48 -14.99
C GLU A 303 42.12 -1.75 -14.55
N ASN A 304 42.01 -0.48 -14.97
CA ASN A 304 40.88 0.38 -14.64
C ASN A 304 39.54 -0.19 -15.12
N MET A 305 39.53 -1.02 -16.16
CA MET A 305 38.31 -1.70 -16.62
C MET A 305 37.84 -2.75 -15.61
N LEU A 306 38.75 -3.54 -15.04
CA LEU A 306 38.40 -4.56 -14.03
C LEU A 306 37.88 -3.90 -12.75
N VAL A 307 38.53 -2.82 -12.32
CA VAL A 307 38.11 -2.03 -11.16
C VAL A 307 36.74 -1.39 -11.41
N SER A 308 36.54 -0.75 -12.56
CA SER A 308 35.27 -0.11 -12.92
C SER A 308 34.14 -1.12 -13.00
N ALA A 309 34.38 -2.28 -13.63
CA ALA A 309 33.40 -3.36 -13.72
C ALA A 309 32.99 -3.91 -12.35
N ALA A 310 33.95 -4.07 -11.43
CA ALA A 310 33.68 -4.56 -10.09
C ALA A 310 32.81 -3.56 -9.30
N VAL A 311 33.17 -2.28 -9.34
CA VAL A 311 32.42 -1.22 -8.65
C VAL A 311 31.00 -1.08 -9.19
N GLU A 312 30.82 -1.22 -10.50
CA GLU A 312 29.51 -1.10 -11.11
C GLU A 312 28.60 -2.29 -10.77
N LEU A 313 29.14 -3.51 -10.77
CA LEU A 313 28.41 -4.71 -10.34
C LEU A 313 28.04 -4.70 -8.86
N GLU A 314 28.97 -4.29 -7.98
CA GLU A 314 28.69 -4.08 -6.56
C GLU A 314 27.51 -3.12 -6.37
N TRP A 315 27.45 -2.05 -7.16
CA TRP A 315 26.34 -1.12 -7.08
C TRP A 315 25.04 -1.64 -7.64
N MET A 316 25.04 -2.32 -8.80
CA MET A 316 23.83 -2.94 -9.33
C MET A 316 23.21 -3.89 -8.28
N ARG A 317 24.02 -4.57 -7.48
CA ARG A 317 23.53 -5.37 -6.34
C ARG A 317 22.93 -4.52 -5.22
N THR A 318 23.59 -3.43 -4.82
CA THR A 318 23.01 -2.52 -3.80
C THR A 318 21.72 -1.85 -4.28
N LEU A 319 21.64 -1.51 -5.57
CA LEU A 319 20.46 -0.94 -6.21
C LEU A 319 19.33 -1.97 -6.26
N ARG A 320 19.65 -3.24 -6.48
CA ARG A 320 18.68 -4.35 -6.45
C ARG A 320 18.01 -4.46 -5.10
N GLU A 321 18.81 -4.44 -4.03
CA GLU A 321 18.29 -4.51 -2.67
C GLU A 321 17.44 -3.29 -2.31
N ARG A 322 17.88 -2.08 -2.70
CA ARG A 322 17.06 -0.86 -2.55
C ARG A 322 15.74 -0.95 -3.31
N LYS A 323 15.76 -1.38 -4.57
CA LYS A 323 14.56 -1.57 -5.39
C LYS A 323 13.60 -2.54 -4.73
N ARG A 324 14.10 -3.67 -4.22
CA ARG A 324 13.30 -4.64 -3.45
C ARG A 324 12.63 -4.00 -2.24
N GLN A 325 13.34 -3.17 -1.49
CA GLN A 325 12.80 -2.45 -0.32
C GLN A 325 11.71 -1.46 -0.72
N VAL A 326 11.91 -0.66 -1.78
CA VAL A 326 10.91 0.28 -2.29
C VAL A 326 9.67 -0.44 -2.81
N VAL A 327 9.84 -1.55 -3.55
CA VAL A 327 8.72 -2.40 -4.03
C VAL A 327 7.95 -3.00 -2.86
N SER A 328 8.63 -3.48 -1.82
CA SER A 328 7.98 -3.99 -0.60
C SER A 328 7.14 -2.91 0.07
N ARG A 329 7.68 -1.69 0.24
CA ARG A 329 6.94 -0.55 0.80
C ARG A 329 5.74 -0.18 -0.06
N ALA A 330 5.91 -0.12 -1.38
CA ALA A 330 4.83 0.19 -2.31
C ALA A 330 3.71 -0.84 -2.24
N THR A 331 4.05 -2.13 -2.09
CA THR A 331 3.07 -3.21 -1.90
C THR A 331 2.30 -3.05 -0.59
N THR A 332 2.99 -2.68 0.50
CA THR A 332 2.32 -2.36 1.77
C THR A 332 1.38 -1.17 1.62
N MET A 333 1.80 -0.11 0.94
CA MET A 333 0.95 1.06 0.67
C MET A 333 -0.26 0.73 -0.20
N LYS A 334 -0.11 -0.13 -1.21
CA LYS A 334 -1.25 -0.66 -1.98
C LYS A 334 -2.24 -1.36 -1.07
N LYS A 335 -1.78 -2.25 -0.19
CA LYS A 335 -2.65 -2.94 0.77
C LYS A 335 -3.37 -1.98 1.72
N CYS A 336 -2.69 -0.95 2.23
CA CYS A 336 -3.30 0.05 3.10
C CYS A 336 -4.38 0.86 2.37
N ALA A 337 -4.10 1.32 1.16
CA ALA A 337 -5.06 2.07 0.36
C ALA A 337 -6.29 1.21 -0.03
N VAL A 338 -6.08 -0.06 -0.41
CA VAL A 338 -7.18 -1.02 -0.61
C VAL A 338 -8.00 -1.21 0.68
N CYS A 339 -7.33 -1.28 1.82
CA CYS A 339 -8.00 -1.36 3.12
C CYS A 339 -8.83 -0.10 3.42
N GLY A 340 -8.32 1.09 3.11
CA GLY A 340 -9.05 2.35 3.25
C GLY A 340 -10.33 2.36 2.42
N ILE A 341 -10.24 2.02 1.12
CA ILE A 341 -11.40 1.91 0.24
C ILE A 341 -12.43 0.92 0.81
N ARG A 342 -11.96 -0.26 1.25
CA ARG A 342 -12.81 -1.30 1.81
C ARG A 342 -13.51 -0.86 3.09
N VAL A 343 -12.82 -0.14 3.97
CA VAL A 343 -13.40 0.46 5.18
C VAL A 343 -14.50 1.45 4.77
N SER A 344 -14.22 2.37 3.85
CA SER A 344 -15.22 3.35 3.40
C SER A 344 -16.49 2.68 2.85
N LEU A 345 -16.35 1.70 1.95
CA LEU A 345 -17.49 0.96 1.38
C LEU A 345 -18.24 0.13 2.43
N LYS A 346 -17.51 -0.54 3.34
CA LYS A 346 -18.12 -1.36 4.42
C LYS A 346 -18.97 -0.49 5.34
N PHE A 347 -18.45 0.66 5.77
CA PHE A 347 -19.15 1.53 6.70
C PHE A 347 -20.33 2.25 6.05
N GLU A 348 -20.26 2.58 4.76
CA GLU A 348 -21.42 3.09 4.03
C GLU A 348 -22.55 2.05 3.94
N VAL A 349 -22.21 0.77 3.71
CA VAL A 349 -23.19 -0.32 3.76
C VAL A 349 -23.75 -0.49 5.17
N GLU A 350 -22.89 -0.48 6.19
CA GLU A 350 -23.29 -0.59 7.60
C GLU A 350 -24.25 0.54 8.01
N GLU A 351 -23.94 1.79 7.67
CA GLU A 351 -24.77 2.95 7.97
C GLU A 351 -26.18 2.79 7.40
N ARG A 352 -26.28 2.42 6.12
CA ARG A 352 -27.57 2.17 5.45
C ARG A 352 -28.32 0.97 6.05
N ILE A 353 -27.61 -0.10 6.44
CA ILE A 353 -28.23 -1.21 7.21
C ILE A 353 -28.85 -0.67 8.49
N ARG A 354 -28.14 0.17 9.26
CA ARG A 354 -28.65 0.69 10.55
C ARG A 354 -29.83 1.63 10.37
N ILE A 355 -29.85 2.48 9.33
CA ILE A 355 -30.99 3.34 8.99
C ILE A 355 -32.24 2.48 8.69
N MET A 356 -32.12 1.47 7.82
CA MET A 356 -33.24 0.60 7.50
C MET A 356 -33.66 -0.27 8.67
N GLN A 357 -32.71 -0.78 9.46
CA GLN A 357 -33.00 -1.57 10.65
C GLN A 357 -33.78 -0.75 11.68
N GLY A 358 -33.41 0.52 11.90
CA GLY A 358 -34.19 1.43 12.75
C GLY A 358 -35.62 1.62 12.25
N SER A 359 -35.79 1.80 10.94
CA SER A 359 -37.12 1.92 10.31
C SER A 359 -37.95 0.62 10.42
N VAL A 360 -37.32 -0.54 10.28
CA VAL A 360 -37.95 -1.87 10.47
C VAL A 360 -38.36 -2.08 11.92
N GLU A 361 -37.54 -1.69 12.88
CA GLU A 361 -37.83 -1.82 14.31
C GLU A 361 -38.93 -0.84 14.76
N LEU A 362 -38.96 0.38 14.23
CA LEU A 362 -40.04 1.35 14.43
C LEU A 362 -41.37 0.83 13.88
N LEU A 363 -41.37 0.33 12.64
CA LEU A 363 -42.57 -0.23 12.03
C LEU A 363 -43.03 -1.50 12.75
N GLY A 364 -42.09 -2.37 13.13
CA GLY A 364 -42.37 -3.58 13.90
C GLY A 364 -42.99 -3.30 15.27
N ALA A 365 -42.51 -2.27 15.97
CA ALA A 365 -43.12 -1.79 17.21
C ALA A 365 -44.55 -1.30 16.95
N ARG A 366 -44.75 -0.42 15.96
CA ARG A 366 -46.08 0.08 15.58
C ARG A 366 -47.07 -1.04 15.25
N LEU A 367 -46.67 -2.03 14.45
CA LEU A 367 -47.51 -3.19 14.11
C LEU A 367 -47.82 -4.09 15.31
N SER A 368 -46.97 -4.09 16.33
CA SER A 368 -47.23 -4.82 17.58
C SER A 368 -48.26 -4.09 18.43
N LEU A 369 -48.17 -2.77 18.51
CA LEU A 369 -49.17 -1.92 19.18
C LEU A 369 -50.54 -1.99 18.49
N ILE A 370 -50.57 -2.02 17.16
CA ILE A 370 -51.81 -2.24 16.39
C ILE A 370 -52.40 -3.63 16.68
N SER A 371 -51.56 -4.66 16.89
CA SER A 371 -52.03 -6.00 17.31
C SER A 371 -52.81 -5.92 18.61
N ASN A 372 -52.21 -5.28 19.62
CA ASN A 372 -52.80 -5.17 20.95
C ASN A 372 -54.15 -4.46 20.88
N ALA A 373 -54.24 -3.35 20.13
CA ALA A 373 -55.48 -2.62 19.92
C ALA A 373 -56.57 -3.46 19.20
N ILE A 374 -56.19 -4.29 18.22
CA ILE A 374 -57.13 -5.20 17.55
C ILE A 374 -57.59 -6.29 18.52
N GLU A 375 -56.69 -6.87 19.32
CA GLU A 375 -57.00 -7.89 20.32
C GLU A 375 -57.98 -7.36 21.38
N ASP A 376 -57.73 -6.16 21.91
CA ASP A 376 -58.65 -5.46 22.84
C ASP A 376 -60.04 -5.24 22.24
N SER A 377 -60.12 -5.02 20.92
CA SER A 377 -61.39 -4.80 20.19
C SER A 377 -62.24 -6.06 20.05
N PHE A 378 -61.63 -7.25 20.10
CA PHE A 378 -62.34 -8.53 20.14
C PHE A 378 -63.00 -8.76 21.50
N GLU A 379 -62.42 -8.23 22.58
CA GLU A 379 -62.97 -8.36 23.93
C GLU A 379 -64.11 -7.36 24.21
N THR A 380 -64.13 -6.22 23.49
CA THR A 380 -65.01 -5.09 23.80
C THR A 380 -66.11 -4.77 22.76
N SER A 381 -66.03 -5.25 21.50
CA SER A 381 -66.91 -4.77 20.41
C SER A 381 -67.89 -5.80 19.80
N SER A 382 -68.97 -5.29 19.21
CA SER A 382 -70.05 -6.03 18.53
C SER A 382 -69.80 -6.30 17.02
N ALA A 383 -68.59 -6.05 16.50
CA ALA A 383 -68.29 -6.10 15.06
C ALA A 383 -67.12 -7.04 14.68
N PRO A 384 -67.23 -8.36 14.93
CA PRO A 384 -66.16 -9.35 14.71
C PRO A 384 -65.69 -9.47 13.26
N LYS A 385 -66.54 -9.11 12.28
CA LYS A 385 -66.17 -9.19 10.85
C LYS A 385 -65.06 -8.21 10.45
N ARG A 386 -65.04 -7.01 11.03
CA ARG A 386 -64.05 -5.98 10.70
C ARG A 386 -62.69 -6.32 11.30
N ALA A 387 -62.68 -6.77 12.56
CA ALA A 387 -61.47 -7.21 13.25
C ALA A 387 -60.79 -8.41 12.55
N VAL A 388 -61.55 -9.33 11.95
CA VAL A 388 -61.00 -10.43 11.13
C VAL A 388 -60.33 -9.91 9.85
N GLU A 389 -60.92 -8.93 9.16
CA GLU A 389 -60.32 -8.32 7.96
C GLU A 389 -59.03 -7.57 8.30
N ASP A 390 -59.05 -6.78 9.38
CA ASP A 390 -57.89 -6.01 9.85
C ASP A 390 -56.75 -6.93 10.31
N THR A 391 -57.07 -8.06 10.94
CA THR A 391 -56.09 -9.11 11.29
C THR A 391 -55.43 -9.70 10.03
N GLY A 392 -56.21 -9.95 8.97
CA GLY A 392 -55.68 -10.44 7.69
C GLY A 392 -54.73 -9.45 7.00
N LYS A 393 -55.07 -8.15 7.02
CA LYS A 393 -54.20 -7.07 6.52
C LYS A 393 -52.92 -6.98 7.36
N LEU A 394 -53.03 -6.97 8.69
CA LEU A 394 -51.89 -6.95 9.61
C LEU A 394 -50.93 -8.13 9.37
N HIS A 395 -51.46 -9.35 9.16
CA HIS A 395 -50.64 -10.50 8.82
C HIS A 395 -49.89 -10.33 7.49
N THR A 396 -50.53 -9.71 6.49
CA THR A 396 -49.90 -9.42 5.19
C THR A 396 -48.75 -8.43 5.33
N VAL A 397 -48.93 -7.34 6.10
CA VAL A 397 -47.86 -6.37 6.36
C VAL A 397 -46.71 -7.00 7.16
N ARG A 398 -47.02 -7.81 8.18
CA ARG A 398 -45.99 -8.54 8.95
C ARG A 398 -45.18 -9.50 8.08
N LYS A 399 -45.83 -10.16 7.11
CA LYS A 399 -45.13 -11.02 6.16
C LYS A 399 -44.17 -10.21 5.30
N LYS A 400 -44.61 -9.10 4.70
CA LYS A 400 -43.72 -8.22 3.93
C LYS A 400 -42.57 -7.69 4.79
N LEU A 401 -42.83 -7.31 6.05
CA LEU A 401 -41.78 -6.86 6.97
C LEU A 401 -40.77 -7.97 7.29
N ALA A 402 -41.19 -9.23 7.34
CA ALA A 402 -40.29 -10.37 7.47
C ALA A 402 -39.44 -10.56 6.21
N ASP A 403 -40.01 -10.38 5.02
CA ASP A 403 -39.29 -10.40 3.75
C ASP A 403 -38.22 -9.27 3.69
N VAL A 404 -38.53 -8.06 4.20
CA VAL A 404 -37.53 -6.97 4.36
C VAL A 404 -36.38 -7.38 5.29
N LYS A 405 -36.67 -8.07 6.39
CA LYS A 405 -35.62 -8.58 7.31
C LYS A 405 -34.74 -9.64 6.65
N GLU A 406 -35.31 -10.48 5.79
CA GLU A 406 -34.53 -11.45 5.00
C GLU A 406 -33.58 -10.72 4.03
N LEU A 407 -34.07 -9.70 3.31
CA LEU A 407 -33.23 -8.86 2.46
C LEU A 407 -32.12 -8.16 3.25
N LEU A 408 -32.41 -7.61 4.44
CA LEU A 408 -31.37 -7.03 5.30
C LEU A 408 -30.30 -8.06 5.71
N ASN A 409 -30.68 -9.31 5.96
CA ASN A 409 -29.72 -10.39 6.21
C ASN A 409 -28.87 -10.73 4.98
N GLU A 410 -29.41 -10.59 3.77
CA GLU A 410 -28.61 -10.69 2.54
C GLU A 410 -27.64 -9.51 2.40
N VAL A 411 -28.08 -8.28 2.69
CA VAL A 411 -27.20 -7.10 2.71
C VAL A 411 -26.05 -7.27 3.70
N LYS A 412 -26.30 -7.86 4.89
CA LYS A 412 -25.24 -8.18 5.86
C LYS A 412 -24.20 -9.15 5.30
N LYS A 413 -24.61 -10.14 4.50
CA LYS A 413 -23.66 -11.05 3.83
C LYS A 413 -22.80 -10.32 2.81
N GLU A 414 -23.39 -9.39 2.05
CA GLU A 414 -22.65 -8.57 1.09
C GLU A 414 -21.72 -7.57 1.79
N LYS A 415 -22.12 -7.00 2.94
CA LYS A 415 -21.22 -6.21 3.82
C LYS A 415 -20.00 -7.02 4.22
N GLU A 416 -20.18 -8.28 4.61
CA GLU A 416 -19.07 -9.16 4.97
C GLU A 416 -18.22 -9.52 3.76
N ALA A 417 -18.83 -9.73 2.59
CA ALA A 417 -18.11 -9.89 1.32
C ALA A 417 -17.23 -8.67 0.99
N VAL A 418 -17.70 -7.44 1.28
CA VAL A 418 -16.87 -6.23 1.22
C VAL A 418 -15.71 -6.35 2.21
N HIS A 419 -15.96 -6.72 3.46
CA HIS A 419 -14.94 -6.80 4.52
C HIS A 419 -13.81 -7.79 4.22
N VAL A 420 -14.13 -8.97 3.68
CA VAL A 420 -13.13 -10.02 3.38
C VAL A 420 -12.48 -9.87 1.99
N SER A 421 -12.96 -8.93 1.18
CA SER A 421 -12.43 -8.71 -0.17
C SER A 421 -10.94 -8.36 -0.14
N SER A 422 -10.18 -8.99 -1.05
CA SER A 422 -8.73 -8.80 -1.22
C SER A 422 -8.37 -7.76 -2.29
N SER A 423 -9.32 -7.37 -3.14
CA SER A 423 -9.15 -6.37 -4.20
C SER A 423 -10.26 -5.32 -4.19
N VAL A 424 -9.99 -4.16 -4.81
CA VAL A 424 -10.97 -3.07 -4.96
C VAL A 424 -12.15 -3.51 -5.83
N GLY A 425 -11.90 -4.27 -6.90
CA GLY A 425 -12.96 -4.75 -7.80
C GLY A 425 -13.97 -5.66 -7.09
N SER A 426 -13.48 -6.61 -6.31
CA SER A 426 -14.32 -7.50 -5.50
C SER A 426 -15.15 -6.70 -4.46
N ALA A 427 -14.50 -5.77 -3.75
CA ALA A 427 -15.18 -4.95 -2.76
C ALA A 427 -16.28 -4.07 -3.39
N ALA A 428 -16.02 -3.47 -4.55
CA ALA A 428 -16.99 -2.64 -5.26
C ALA A 428 -18.16 -3.46 -5.83
N ALA A 429 -17.91 -4.67 -6.31
CA ALA A 429 -18.96 -5.57 -6.78
C ALA A 429 -19.91 -5.98 -5.65
N ALA A 430 -19.36 -6.37 -4.49
CA ALA A 430 -20.15 -6.68 -3.30
C ALA A 430 -20.93 -5.46 -2.79
N PHE A 431 -20.29 -4.28 -2.76
CA PHE A 431 -20.95 -3.02 -2.41
C PHE A 431 -22.16 -2.73 -3.29
N ARG A 432 -22.02 -2.80 -4.62
CA ARG A 432 -23.14 -2.57 -5.55
C ARG A 432 -24.27 -3.58 -5.39
N LYS A 433 -23.93 -4.84 -5.13
CA LYS A 433 -24.93 -5.87 -4.85
C LYS A 433 -25.69 -5.54 -3.56
N ALA A 434 -24.98 -5.08 -2.52
CA ALA A 434 -25.60 -4.56 -1.31
C ALA A 434 -26.55 -3.40 -1.64
N GLU A 435 -26.12 -2.39 -2.41
CA GLU A 435 -26.96 -1.26 -2.81
C GLU A 435 -28.23 -1.66 -3.56
N GLN A 436 -28.14 -2.63 -4.46
CA GLN A 436 -29.30 -3.15 -5.18
C GLN A 436 -30.31 -3.77 -4.21
N ILE A 437 -29.84 -4.67 -3.33
CA ILE A 437 -30.71 -5.35 -2.35
C ILE A 437 -31.31 -4.33 -1.38
N MET A 438 -30.55 -3.31 -0.96
CA MET A 438 -31.06 -2.20 -0.15
C MET A 438 -32.17 -1.42 -0.85
N GLY A 439 -32.03 -1.15 -2.16
CA GLY A 439 -33.08 -0.49 -2.93
C GLY A 439 -34.38 -1.30 -2.96
N GLU A 440 -34.28 -2.63 -3.10
CA GLU A 440 -35.42 -3.55 -3.04
C GLU A 440 -36.06 -3.58 -1.63
N ALA A 441 -35.22 -3.65 -0.58
CA ALA A 441 -35.65 -3.63 0.81
C ALA A 441 -36.35 -2.31 1.19
N GLN A 442 -35.80 -1.17 0.77
CA GLN A 442 -36.38 0.15 1.01
C GLN A 442 -37.75 0.30 0.34
N ALA A 443 -37.85 -0.06 -0.96
CA ALA A 443 -39.12 -0.01 -1.66
C ALA A 443 -40.20 -0.88 -1.00
N MET A 444 -39.81 -2.06 -0.50
CA MET A 444 -40.74 -2.94 0.23
C MET A 444 -41.09 -2.39 1.62
N LEU A 445 -40.16 -1.70 2.29
CA LEU A 445 -40.39 -1.06 3.57
C LEU A 445 -41.35 0.13 3.46
N ASP A 446 -41.20 0.95 2.42
CA ASP A 446 -42.12 2.06 2.09
C ASP A 446 -43.54 1.51 1.83
N ASP A 447 -43.62 0.43 1.04
CA ASP A 447 -44.86 -0.34 0.81
C ASP A 447 -45.51 -0.81 2.13
N CYS A 448 -44.71 -1.20 3.13
CA CYS A 448 -45.21 -1.61 4.44
C CYS A 448 -45.71 -0.42 5.26
N TRP A 449 -45.01 0.70 5.22
CA TRP A 449 -45.45 1.95 5.86
C TRP A 449 -46.80 2.41 5.29
N ASP A 450 -46.93 2.42 3.97
CA ASP A 450 -48.18 2.79 3.30
C ASP A 450 -49.34 1.85 3.69
N ALA A 451 -49.11 0.54 3.63
CA ALA A 451 -50.12 -0.45 4.03
C ALA A 451 -50.48 -0.38 5.52
N THR A 452 -49.61 0.15 6.37
CA THR A 452 -49.88 0.33 7.81
C THR A 452 -50.85 1.50 8.05
N ASN A 453 -50.94 2.46 7.14
CA ASN A 453 -51.91 3.57 7.24
C ASN A 453 -53.36 3.12 7.01
N ASP A 454 -53.56 1.96 6.35
CA ASP A 454 -54.87 1.35 6.14
C ASP A 454 -55.36 0.53 7.35
N LEU A 455 -54.51 0.34 8.37
CA LEU A 455 -54.83 -0.40 9.60
C LEU A 455 -55.46 0.52 10.66
N PRO A 456 -56.21 -0.03 11.64
CA PRO A 456 -56.72 0.76 12.75
C PRO A 456 -55.58 1.40 13.55
N PRO A 457 -55.76 2.62 14.08
CA PRO A 457 -54.75 3.27 14.89
C PRO A 457 -54.52 2.49 16.21
N PRO A 458 -53.29 2.48 16.76
CA PRO A 458 -53.03 1.92 18.08
C PRO A 458 -53.70 2.75 19.20
N ASN A 459 -53.78 2.18 20.41
CA ASN A 459 -54.21 2.90 21.60
C ASN A 459 -53.29 4.10 21.87
N GLN A 460 -53.85 5.26 22.23
CA GLN A 460 -53.05 6.47 22.48
C GLN A 460 -52.35 6.46 23.84
N GLU A 461 -52.99 5.88 24.85
CA GLU A 461 -52.38 5.63 26.16
C GLU A 461 -51.64 4.29 26.10
N LEU A 462 -50.35 4.30 26.45
CA LEU A 462 -49.49 3.12 26.46
C LEU A 462 -49.70 2.31 27.73
N SER A 463 -50.01 1.03 27.57
CA SER A 463 -49.99 0.09 28.69
C SER A 463 -48.55 -0.29 29.06
N THR A 464 -48.36 -0.92 30.24
CA THR A 464 -47.06 -1.48 30.63
C THR A 464 -46.54 -2.49 29.59
N GLY A 465 -47.44 -3.22 28.91
CA GLY A 465 -47.07 -4.14 27.83
C GLY A 465 -46.56 -3.41 26.58
N ASP A 466 -47.17 -2.29 26.23
CA ASP A 466 -46.77 -1.45 25.09
C ASP A 466 -45.39 -0.81 25.32
N ILE A 467 -45.15 -0.30 26.53
CA ILE A 467 -43.84 0.22 26.94
C ILE A 467 -42.76 -0.87 26.81
N ALA A 468 -43.07 -2.12 27.20
CA ALA A 468 -42.13 -3.24 27.07
C ALA A 468 -41.78 -3.58 25.61
N ILE A 469 -42.72 -3.39 24.67
CA ILE A 469 -42.45 -3.55 23.23
C ILE A 469 -41.46 -2.48 22.74
N LEU A 470 -41.71 -1.21 23.08
CA LEU A 470 -40.85 -0.09 22.71
C LEU A 470 -39.45 -0.23 23.33
N ALA A 471 -39.38 -0.56 24.63
CA ALA A 471 -38.12 -0.77 25.35
C ALA A 471 -37.28 -1.89 24.76
N ARG A 472 -37.89 -2.97 24.26
CA ARG A 472 -37.17 -4.07 23.59
C ARG A 472 -36.50 -3.61 22.30
N SER A 473 -37.17 -2.75 21.53
CA SER A 473 -36.62 -2.14 20.32
C SER A 473 -35.45 -1.22 20.65
N ALA A 474 -35.60 -0.36 21.68
CA ALA A 474 -34.53 0.50 22.16
C ALA A 474 -33.31 -0.30 22.68
N ALA A 475 -33.54 -1.42 23.38
CA ALA A 475 -32.46 -2.28 23.87
C ALA A 475 -31.61 -2.89 22.73
N LYS A 476 -32.21 -3.21 21.58
CA LYS A 476 -31.45 -3.66 20.40
C LYS A 476 -30.56 -2.56 19.85
N ALA A 477 -31.07 -1.33 19.74
CA ALA A 477 -30.29 -0.18 19.31
C ALA A 477 -29.12 0.10 20.27
N GLN A 478 -29.39 0.02 21.58
CA GLN A 478 -28.36 0.17 22.61
C GLN A 478 -27.23 -0.86 22.47
N ALA A 479 -27.57 -2.12 22.19
CA ALA A 479 -26.58 -3.18 22.01
C ALA A 479 -25.65 -2.90 20.81
N ILE A 480 -26.20 -2.38 19.71
CA ILE A 480 -25.42 -1.95 18.54
C ILE A 480 -24.55 -0.74 18.87
N ALA A 481 -25.10 0.24 19.59
CA ALA A 481 -24.38 1.44 20.00
C ALA A 481 -23.20 1.14 20.93
N ASP A 482 -23.36 0.20 21.87
CA ASP A 482 -22.29 -0.27 22.75
C ASP A 482 -21.11 -0.84 21.95
N GLU A 483 -21.40 -1.57 20.88
CA GLU A 483 -20.39 -2.10 19.96
C GLU A 483 -19.68 -1.00 19.18
N GLN A 484 -20.42 -0.06 18.57
CA GLN A 484 -19.82 1.04 17.84
C GLN A 484 -18.93 1.90 18.75
N LYS A 485 -19.38 2.16 19.98
CA LYS A 485 -18.61 2.84 21.00
C LYS A 485 -17.31 2.10 21.33
N ALA A 486 -17.36 0.78 21.54
CA ALA A 486 -16.17 -0.01 21.81
C ALA A 486 -15.17 0.06 20.65
N GLY A 487 -15.66 0.00 19.40
CA GLY A 487 -14.85 0.18 18.19
C GLY A 487 -14.16 1.54 18.13
N VAL A 488 -14.91 2.64 18.38
CA VAL A 488 -14.36 4.00 18.43
C VAL A 488 -13.25 4.10 19.48
N VAL A 489 -13.51 3.66 20.72
CA VAL A 489 -12.55 3.74 21.83
C VAL A 489 -11.25 2.97 21.50
N SER A 490 -11.38 1.77 20.93
CA SER A 490 -10.23 0.95 20.53
C SER A 490 -9.36 1.66 19.47
N ASN A 491 -9.99 2.15 18.41
CA ASN A 491 -9.29 2.77 17.29
C ASN A 491 -8.68 4.14 17.67
N VAL A 492 -9.39 4.94 18.45
CA VAL A 492 -8.88 6.21 18.99
C VAL A 492 -7.67 5.98 19.91
N ALA A 493 -7.68 4.92 20.73
CA ALA A 493 -6.52 4.56 21.54
C ALA A 493 -5.28 4.22 20.69
N VAL A 494 -5.45 3.55 19.54
CA VAL A 494 -4.35 3.31 18.58
C VAL A 494 -3.77 4.63 18.06
N VAL A 495 -4.63 5.59 17.71
CA VAL A 495 -4.22 6.91 17.24
C VAL A 495 -3.44 7.65 18.33
N TYR A 496 -3.95 7.68 19.56
CA TYR A 496 -3.25 8.32 20.67
C TYR A 496 -1.89 7.67 20.92
N ASN A 497 -1.79 6.34 20.96
CA ASN A 497 -0.53 5.63 21.18
C ASN A 497 0.52 5.97 20.12
N ARG A 498 0.18 5.87 18.83
CA ARG A 498 1.12 6.17 17.71
C ARG A 498 1.47 7.65 17.62
N SER A 499 0.52 8.51 17.93
CA SER A 499 0.76 9.95 17.92
C SER A 499 1.55 10.40 19.13
N SER A 500 1.38 9.77 20.31
CA SER A 500 1.98 10.10 21.63
C SER A 500 3.50 10.17 21.61
N HIS A 501 4.15 9.23 20.91
CA HIS A 501 5.59 9.21 20.71
C HIS A 501 6.10 10.40 19.89
N GLY A 502 5.20 11.12 19.20
CA GLY A 502 5.46 12.39 18.55
C GLY A 502 5.32 13.63 19.44
N VAL A 503 5.02 13.54 20.75
CA VAL A 503 4.85 14.73 21.64
C VAL A 503 5.74 14.80 22.88
N GLN A 504 6.21 13.70 23.48
CA GLN A 504 7.23 13.71 24.57
C GLN A 504 8.66 13.83 24.00
N GLU A 505 9.68 14.48 24.62
CA GLU A 505 9.81 15.22 25.87
C GLU A 505 10.98 16.24 25.71
N ASP A 506 10.78 17.45 26.22
CA ASP A 506 11.80 18.49 26.37
C ASP A 506 12.74 18.05 27.50
N GLY A 507 14.03 17.78 27.23
CA GLY A 507 14.98 17.59 28.35
C GLY A 507 16.23 16.75 28.15
N THR A 508 16.41 15.98 27.07
CA THR A 508 17.72 15.35 26.80
C THR A 508 18.12 15.45 25.35
N VAL A 509 19.37 15.88 25.13
CA VAL A 509 20.03 16.08 23.84
C VAL A 509 20.22 14.72 23.17
N VAL A 510 19.16 14.21 22.55
CA VAL A 510 19.25 13.30 21.42
C VAL A 510 18.44 13.98 20.32
N GLU A 511 19.07 14.33 19.20
CA GLU A 511 18.47 14.95 18.00
C GLU A 511 17.40 14.07 17.29
N SER A 512 16.81 13.11 17.99
CA SER A 512 15.68 12.30 17.55
C SER A 512 14.53 12.64 18.48
N ILE A 513 13.35 13.04 18.02
CA ILE A 513 12.35 12.02 17.68
C ILE A 513 11.28 12.57 16.71
N LYS A 514 11.14 13.88 16.50
CA LYS A 514 10.10 14.43 15.60
C LYS A 514 10.67 14.84 14.24
N ARG A 515 10.40 14.01 13.22
CA ARG A 515 10.92 14.21 11.85
C ARG A 515 9.89 14.79 10.89
N ILE A 516 8.61 14.56 11.17
CA ILE A 516 7.46 15.21 10.53
C ILE A 516 7.03 16.37 11.43
N SER A 517 6.44 17.41 10.84
CA SER A 517 5.80 18.50 11.57
C SER A 517 4.93 17.98 12.73
N PRO A 518 5.12 18.49 13.97
CA PRO A 518 4.30 18.08 15.10
C PRO A 518 2.82 18.42 14.90
N LEU A 519 2.51 19.39 14.04
CA LEU A 519 1.14 19.79 13.68
C LEU A 519 0.34 18.62 13.09
N VAL A 520 0.97 17.74 12.29
CA VAL A 520 0.28 16.57 11.71
C VAL A 520 -0.15 15.60 12.82
N ALA A 521 0.73 15.35 13.80
CA ALA A 521 0.40 14.50 14.94
C ALA A 521 -0.58 15.16 15.91
N GLU A 522 -0.56 16.48 16.03
CA GLU A 522 -1.55 17.24 16.81
C GLU A 522 -2.92 17.22 16.13
N GLN A 523 -2.98 17.36 14.80
CA GLN A 523 -4.21 17.25 14.02
C GLN A 523 -4.84 15.86 14.15
N LEU A 524 -4.07 14.78 13.99
CA LEU A 524 -4.58 13.42 14.17
C LEU A 524 -5.17 13.20 15.57
N ARG A 525 -4.53 13.75 16.61
CA ARG A 525 -5.08 13.69 17.98
C ARG A 525 -6.32 14.55 18.16
N ALA A 526 -6.33 15.75 17.59
CA ALA A 526 -7.47 16.65 17.67
C ALA A 526 -8.71 16.00 17.01
N GLN A 527 -8.54 15.40 15.84
CA GLN A 527 -9.59 14.65 15.14
C GLN A 527 -10.02 13.40 15.92
N ALA A 528 -9.08 12.67 16.53
CA ALA A 528 -9.42 11.52 17.38
C ALA A 528 -10.24 11.93 18.61
N LYS A 529 -9.87 13.04 19.24
CA LYS A 529 -10.61 13.62 20.37
C LYS A 529 -11.99 14.11 19.96
N GLU A 530 -12.10 14.83 18.83
CA GLU A 530 -13.38 15.27 18.28
C GLU A 530 -14.31 14.09 17.99
N THR A 531 -13.77 13.01 17.41
CA THR A 531 -14.51 11.78 17.13
C THR A 531 -15.01 11.11 18.42
N GLU A 532 -14.17 11.08 19.46
CA GLU A 532 -14.54 10.55 20.78
C GLU A 532 -15.64 11.40 21.45
N GLU A 533 -15.52 12.73 21.40
CA GLU A 533 -16.53 13.66 21.95
C GLU A 533 -17.87 13.55 21.22
N GLN A 534 -17.86 13.49 19.88
CA GLN A 534 -19.07 13.29 19.06
C GLN A 534 -19.74 11.93 19.35
N MET A 535 -18.95 10.86 19.44
CA MET A 535 -19.45 9.53 19.82
C MET A 535 -20.11 9.55 21.20
N MET A 536 -19.46 10.18 22.18
CA MET A 536 -19.99 10.28 23.54
C MET A 536 -21.30 11.06 23.60
N TRP A 537 -21.41 12.16 22.84
CA TRP A 537 -22.64 12.93 22.75
C TRP A 537 -23.81 12.10 22.21
N HIS A 538 -23.65 11.48 21.03
CA HIS A 538 -24.68 10.62 20.45
C HIS A 538 -25.08 9.44 21.35
N TYR A 539 -24.10 8.84 22.02
CA TYR A 539 -24.35 7.72 22.93
C TYR A 539 -25.15 8.16 24.16
N GLN A 540 -24.87 9.34 24.72
CA GLN A 540 -25.60 9.89 25.86
C GLN A 540 -27.04 10.28 25.51
N ASP A 541 -27.24 11.00 24.39
CA ASP A 541 -28.58 11.40 23.94
C ASP A 541 -29.47 10.17 23.65
N MET A 542 -28.89 9.12 23.05
CA MET A 542 -29.58 7.84 22.85
C MET A 542 -29.97 7.19 24.18
N GLN A 543 -29.09 7.16 25.17
CA GLN A 543 -29.38 6.61 26.51
C GLN A 543 -30.46 7.41 27.24
N GLU A 544 -30.44 8.73 27.11
CA GLU A 544 -31.46 9.61 27.67
C GLU A 544 -32.83 9.32 27.04
N ALA A 545 -32.91 9.27 25.71
CA ALA A 545 -34.14 8.94 25.00
C ALA A 545 -34.68 7.54 25.38
N ALA A 546 -33.79 6.54 25.49
CA ALA A 546 -34.15 5.20 25.92
C ALA A 546 -34.64 5.14 27.38
N THR A 547 -34.14 6.01 28.25
CA THR A 547 -34.58 6.12 29.65
C THR A 547 -35.94 6.81 29.75
N GLN A 548 -36.13 7.92 29.02
CA GLN A 548 -37.41 8.64 28.97
C GLN A 548 -38.53 7.73 28.44
N LEU A 549 -38.24 6.90 27.45
CA LEU A 549 -39.17 5.92 26.86
C LEU A 549 -39.80 4.96 27.90
N GLN A 550 -39.10 4.66 29.00
CA GLN A 550 -39.60 3.76 30.06
C GLN A 550 -40.66 4.42 30.94
N THR A 551 -40.75 5.75 30.90
CA THR A 551 -41.65 6.55 31.75
C THR A 551 -42.77 7.22 30.98
N THR A 552 -42.76 7.11 29.64
CA THR A 552 -43.77 7.70 28.76
C THR A 552 -45.07 6.91 28.78
N ASP A 553 -46.19 7.63 28.90
CA ASP A 553 -47.56 7.12 28.86
C ASP A 553 -48.26 7.44 27.53
N GLU A 554 -47.78 8.41 26.75
CA GLU A 554 -48.34 8.76 25.44
C GLU A 554 -47.66 8.06 24.26
N LEU A 555 -48.46 7.46 23.36
CA LEU A 555 -47.97 6.77 22.17
C LEU A 555 -47.11 7.66 21.26
N THR A 556 -47.54 8.89 21.04
CA THR A 556 -46.86 9.83 20.14
C THR A 556 -45.43 10.10 20.63
N ASP A 557 -45.30 10.41 21.91
CA ASP A 557 -44.01 10.66 22.56
C ASP A 557 -43.16 9.39 22.59
N GLY A 558 -43.75 8.23 22.88
CA GLY A 558 -43.04 6.95 22.88
C GLY A 558 -42.46 6.59 21.50
N MET A 559 -43.21 6.82 20.43
CA MET A 559 -42.73 6.59 19.06
C MET A 559 -41.66 7.61 18.63
N ILE A 560 -41.76 8.87 19.07
CA ILE A 560 -40.72 9.89 18.84
C ILE A 560 -39.43 9.50 19.56
N LEU A 561 -39.51 9.14 20.84
CA LEU A 561 -38.35 8.72 21.64
C LEU A 561 -37.68 7.47 21.05
N LEU A 562 -38.47 6.49 20.61
CA LEU A 562 -37.92 5.33 19.90
C LEU A 562 -37.24 5.73 18.59
N GLY A 563 -37.82 6.69 17.86
CA GLY A 563 -37.21 7.27 16.66
C GLY A 563 -35.85 7.88 16.96
N ASN A 564 -35.76 8.72 17.98
CA ASN A 564 -34.52 9.36 18.43
C ASN A 564 -33.44 8.33 18.80
N VAL A 565 -33.81 7.24 19.50
CA VAL A 565 -32.87 6.16 19.84
C VAL A 565 -32.25 5.55 18.57
N HIS A 566 -33.06 5.27 17.55
CA HIS A 566 -32.57 4.68 16.30
C HIS A 566 -31.83 5.68 15.39
N GLU A 567 -32.15 6.97 15.47
CA GLU A 567 -31.48 8.04 14.69
C GLU A 567 -30.01 8.23 15.09
N HIS A 568 -29.65 7.96 16.34
CA HIS A 568 -28.27 8.09 16.80
C HIS A 568 -27.34 6.94 16.37
N VAL A 569 -27.88 5.75 16.05
CA VAL A 569 -27.06 4.58 15.70
C VAL A 569 -26.24 4.79 14.41
N PRO A 570 -26.80 5.29 13.28
CA PRO A 570 -26.01 5.60 12.09
C PRO A 570 -24.87 6.59 12.36
N ASN A 571 -25.10 7.59 13.22
CA ASN A 571 -24.06 8.55 13.58
C ASN A 571 -22.90 7.90 14.35
N LEU A 572 -23.19 6.91 15.21
CA LEU A 572 -22.15 6.13 15.88
C LEU A 572 -21.33 5.27 14.91
N VAL A 573 -21.97 4.74 13.86
CA VAL A 573 -21.29 4.01 12.77
C VAL A 573 -20.32 4.95 12.03
N GLU A 574 -20.74 6.17 11.72
CA GLU A 574 -19.89 7.19 11.09
C GLU A 574 -18.72 7.60 11.99
N CYS A 575 -18.95 7.78 13.30
CA CYS A 575 -17.85 7.99 14.26
C CYS A 575 -16.84 6.83 14.24
N ASN A 576 -17.32 5.58 14.16
CA ASN A 576 -16.45 4.41 14.10
C ASN A 576 -15.65 4.36 12.78
N LYS A 577 -16.29 4.67 11.63
CA LYS A 577 -15.60 4.83 10.34
C LYS A 577 -14.46 5.84 10.43
N ARG A 578 -14.72 7.01 11.02
CA ARG A 578 -13.70 8.05 11.24
C ARG A 578 -12.57 7.56 12.12
N ALA A 579 -12.88 6.88 13.23
CA ALA A 579 -11.86 6.34 14.13
C ALA A 579 -10.96 5.29 13.43
N VAL A 580 -11.54 4.36 12.66
CA VAL A 580 -10.78 3.36 11.87
C VAL A 580 -9.89 4.05 10.83
N THR A 581 -10.43 5.06 10.15
CA THR A 581 -9.69 5.84 9.15
C THR A 581 -8.50 6.57 9.77
N LEU A 582 -8.71 7.25 10.91
CA LEU A 582 -7.62 7.90 11.66
C LEU A 582 -6.56 6.89 12.12
N ALA A 583 -6.96 5.67 12.48
CA ALA A 583 -6.02 4.61 12.82
C ALA A 583 -5.14 4.20 11.63
N LEU A 584 -5.70 4.16 10.40
CA LEU A 584 -4.93 3.97 9.16
C LEU A 584 -3.99 5.16 8.89
N ASP A 585 -4.46 6.39 9.07
CA ASP A 585 -3.63 7.59 8.88
C ASP A 585 -2.44 7.65 9.85
N SER A 586 -2.67 7.26 11.11
CA SER A 586 -1.59 7.15 12.11
C SER A 586 -0.53 6.10 11.73
N TYR A 587 -0.92 5.07 10.99
CA TYR A 587 0.00 4.07 10.46
C TYR A 587 0.85 4.65 9.32
N LEU A 588 0.23 5.37 8.36
CA LEU A 588 0.97 6.07 7.32
C LEU A 588 1.95 7.08 7.91
N TYR A 589 1.52 7.87 8.90
CA TYR A 589 2.39 8.79 9.62
C TYR A 589 3.67 8.11 10.13
N THR A 590 3.55 6.91 10.70
CA THR A 590 4.67 6.12 11.23
C THR A 590 5.63 5.69 10.10
N LEU A 591 5.09 5.19 9.00
CA LEU A 591 5.89 4.77 7.84
C LEU A 591 6.61 5.94 7.16
N LEU A 592 5.97 7.11 7.10
CA LEU A 592 6.61 8.33 6.60
C LEU A 592 7.78 8.73 7.50
N GLN A 593 7.63 8.65 8.84
CA GLN A 593 8.74 8.95 9.76
C GLN A 593 9.95 8.04 9.53
N GLU A 594 9.72 6.74 9.33
CA GLU A 594 10.77 5.76 9.03
C GLU A 594 11.47 6.06 7.70
N ASP A 595 10.72 6.43 6.66
CA ASP A 595 11.27 6.77 5.36
C ASP A 595 12.11 8.06 5.40
N ILE A 596 11.60 9.10 6.06
CA ILE A 596 12.34 10.33 6.31
C ILE A 596 13.62 10.02 7.09
N GLN A 597 13.56 9.15 8.10
CA GLN A 597 14.73 8.74 8.86
C GLN A 597 15.78 8.02 8.00
N ALA A 598 15.35 7.09 7.16
CA ALA A 598 16.24 6.39 6.23
C ALA A 598 16.90 7.38 5.26
N SER A 599 16.12 8.32 4.72
CA SER A 599 16.59 9.36 3.80
C SER A 599 17.60 10.32 4.46
N MET A 600 17.35 10.75 5.70
CA MET A 600 18.30 11.56 6.47
C MET A 600 19.61 10.81 6.72
N LYS A 601 19.54 9.54 7.17
CA LYS A 601 20.73 8.71 7.41
C LYS A 601 21.54 8.53 6.12
N ALA A 602 20.87 8.31 5.00
CA ALA A 602 21.50 8.17 3.69
C ALA A 602 22.29 9.44 3.30
N VAL A 603 21.67 10.62 3.45
CA VAL A 603 22.32 11.91 3.15
C VAL A 603 23.45 12.23 4.11
N SER A 604 23.30 11.97 5.41
CA SER A 604 24.36 12.21 6.40
C SER A 604 25.62 11.40 6.09
N ARG A 605 25.48 10.14 5.64
CA ARG A 605 26.63 9.31 5.22
C ARG A 605 27.37 9.88 4.01
N VAL A 606 26.64 10.51 3.07
CA VAL A 606 27.24 11.15 1.89
C VAL A 606 28.12 12.33 2.29
N PHE A 607 27.67 13.15 3.24
CA PHE A 607 28.37 14.37 3.64
C PHE A 607 29.30 14.21 4.85
N SER A 608 29.33 13.05 5.50
CA SER A 608 30.29 12.75 6.58
C SER A 608 31.69 12.36 6.07
N GLY A 609 31.84 12.07 4.78
CA GLY A 609 33.15 11.81 4.18
C GLY A 609 33.81 13.12 3.69
N GLU A 610 35.15 13.20 3.77
CA GLU A 610 35.98 14.29 3.23
C GLU A 610 35.96 14.33 1.68
N THR A 611 34.79 14.58 1.08
CA THR A 611 34.61 14.58 -0.37
C THR A 611 34.61 16.02 -0.91
N LEU A 612 35.69 16.40 -1.61
CA LEU A 612 35.84 17.73 -2.22
C LEU A 612 35.21 17.79 -3.62
N PHE A 613 33.98 18.28 -3.74
CA PHE A 613 33.26 18.39 -5.02
C PHE A 613 33.78 19.55 -5.91
N THR A 614 34.12 19.27 -7.17
CA THR A 614 34.65 20.24 -8.15
C THR A 614 33.82 20.26 -9.44
N GLY A 615 33.79 21.41 -10.15
CA GLY A 615 33.20 21.53 -11.50
C GLY A 615 31.67 21.38 -11.59
N GLN A 616 31.17 20.91 -12.75
CA GLN A 616 29.73 20.67 -13.01
C GLN A 616 29.09 19.67 -12.04
N ASN A 617 29.89 18.72 -11.56
CA ASN A 617 29.52 17.74 -10.55
C ASN A 617 29.10 18.38 -9.23
N ARG A 618 29.76 19.48 -8.84
CA ARG A 618 29.38 20.28 -7.66
C ARG A 618 28.01 20.92 -7.84
N MET A 619 27.71 21.47 -9.01
CA MET A 619 26.42 22.11 -9.30
C MET A 619 25.25 21.14 -9.16
N HIS A 620 25.39 19.91 -9.66
CA HIS A 620 24.35 18.89 -9.58
C HIS A 620 24.12 18.40 -8.14
N ILE A 621 25.19 18.14 -7.37
CA ILE A 621 25.07 17.81 -5.93
C ILE A 621 24.43 18.95 -5.16
N GLU A 622 24.83 20.19 -5.41
CA GLU A 622 24.23 21.36 -4.76
C GLU A 622 22.75 21.51 -5.13
N GLN A 623 22.35 21.15 -6.35
CA GLN A 623 20.95 21.09 -6.74
C GLN A 623 20.18 20.00 -5.98
N LEU A 624 20.70 18.78 -5.92
CA LEU A 624 20.09 17.68 -5.17
C LEU A 624 20.03 17.97 -3.65
N ARG A 625 21.08 18.58 -3.10
CA ARG A 625 21.13 19.03 -1.70
C ARG A 625 20.10 20.13 -1.43
N ARG A 626 19.97 21.11 -2.34
CA ARG A 626 18.92 22.14 -2.24
C ARG A 626 17.52 21.51 -2.32
N GLY A 627 17.31 20.56 -3.23
CA GLY A 627 16.07 19.78 -3.34
C GLY A 627 15.74 19.02 -2.06
N PHE A 628 16.71 18.29 -1.51
CA PHE A 628 16.59 17.57 -0.25
C PHE A 628 16.28 18.51 0.92
N ASN A 629 17.00 19.63 1.05
CA ASN A 629 16.76 20.60 2.12
C ASN A 629 15.37 21.25 1.99
N LYS A 630 14.94 21.59 0.78
CA LYS A 630 13.59 22.10 0.52
C LYS A 630 12.53 21.07 0.93
N ALA A 631 12.71 19.81 0.56
CA ALA A 631 11.80 18.73 0.93
C ALA A 631 11.80 18.49 2.45
N LYS A 632 12.96 18.53 3.11
CA LYS A 632 13.09 18.46 4.57
C LYS A 632 12.33 19.60 5.26
N THR A 633 12.45 20.83 4.76
CA THR A 633 11.68 21.97 5.28
C THR A 633 10.18 21.77 5.06
N ALA A 634 9.77 21.28 3.89
CA ALA A 634 8.37 20.98 3.60
C ALA A 634 7.80 19.90 4.55
N VAL A 635 8.54 18.81 4.81
CA VAL A 635 8.16 17.79 5.80
C VAL A 635 8.00 18.40 7.21
N SER A 636 8.91 19.30 7.60
CA SER A 636 8.88 19.94 8.94
C SER A 636 7.80 21.01 9.08
N THR A 637 7.22 21.48 7.98
CA THR A 637 6.18 22.53 7.95
C THR A 637 4.84 22.03 7.43
N ALA A 638 4.75 20.76 7.03
CA ALA A 638 3.53 20.13 6.58
C ALA A 638 2.44 20.28 7.65
N THR A 639 1.25 20.64 7.19
CA THR A 639 0.06 20.72 8.02
C THR A 639 -0.79 19.47 7.88
N THR A 640 -0.78 18.84 6.70
CA THR A 640 -1.56 17.64 6.42
C THR A 640 -0.67 16.41 6.16
N LEU A 641 -1.26 15.22 6.28
CA LEU A 641 -0.58 13.96 5.97
C LEU A 641 -0.25 13.82 4.48
N THR A 642 -1.10 14.35 3.59
CA THR A 642 -0.84 14.40 2.14
C THR A 642 0.39 15.24 1.80
N GLU A 643 0.53 16.43 2.40
CA GLU A 643 1.72 17.27 2.24
C GLU A 643 2.97 16.57 2.75
N ALA A 644 2.87 15.92 3.91
CA ALA A 644 3.98 15.15 4.49
C ALA A 644 4.39 13.98 3.58
N ALA A 645 3.43 13.25 3.01
CA ALA A 645 3.65 12.15 2.07
C ALA A 645 4.36 12.62 0.78
N GLU A 646 3.90 13.72 0.19
CA GLU A 646 4.52 14.29 -1.01
C GLU A 646 5.95 14.76 -0.72
N ALA A 647 6.15 15.46 0.39
CA ALA A 647 7.44 15.98 0.79
C ALA A 647 8.44 14.85 1.15
N ALA A 648 7.98 13.80 1.84
CA ALA A 648 8.78 12.60 2.12
C ALA A 648 9.21 11.90 0.83
N GLY A 649 8.30 11.75 -0.13
CA GLY A 649 8.61 11.22 -1.46
C GLY A 649 9.73 11.99 -2.17
N LYS A 650 9.61 13.32 -2.22
CA LYS A 650 10.66 14.20 -2.79
C LYS A 650 11.96 14.09 -2.02
N MET A 651 11.91 14.00 -0.69
CA MET A 651 13.08 13.87 0.17
C MET A 651 13.85 12.59 -0.14
N ARG A 652 13.14 11.47 -0.28
CA ARG A 652 13.71 10.17 -0.66
C ARG A 652 14.35 10.19 -2.04
N MET A 653 13.66 10.71 -3.06
CA MET A 653 14.22 10.80 -4.42
C MET A 653 15.52 11.63 -4.47
N ASN A 654 15.57 12.76 -3.76
CA ASN A 654 16.79 13.57 -3.68
C ASN A 654 17.90 12.88 -2.87
N ALA A 655 17.56 12.16 -1.79
CA ALA A 655 18.51 11.36 -1.02
C ALA A 655 19.11 10.23 -1.86
N GLU A 656 18.28 9.49 -2.59
CA GLU A 656 18.70 8.45 -3.53
C GLU A 656 19.66 9.02 -4.59
N GLY A 657 19.33 10.18 -5.18
CA GLY A 657 20.22 10.88 -6.11
C GLY A 657 21.57 11.27 -5.50
N LEU A 658 21.58 11.78 -4.26
CA LEU A 658 22.82 12.14 -3.55
C LEU A 658 23.70 10.92 -3.25
N THR A 659 23.09 9.80 -2.83
CA THR A 659 23.85 8.57 -2.53
C THR A 659 24.50 7.98 -3.76
N ASP A 660 23.84 8.07 -4.91
CA ASP A 660 24.39 7.55 -6.16
C ASP A 660 25.53 8.43 -6.65
N PHE A 661 25.38 9.75 -6.54
CA PHE A 661 26.42 10.69 -6.91
C PHE A 661 27.69 10.56 -6.06
N ALA A 662 27.52 10.41 -4.73
CA ALA A 662 28.64 10.25 -3.81
C ALA A 662 29.52 9.04 -4.15
N ARG A 663 28.95 8.03 -4.81
CA ARG A 663 29.59 6.77 -5.17
C ARG A 663 30.27 6.80 -6.53
N ASP A 664 29.67 7.46 -7.53
CA ASP A 664 30.23 7.65 -8.88
C ASP A 664 31.57 8.42 -8.90
N ARG A 665 32.03 8.89 -7.73
CA ARG A 665 33.32 9.58 -7.54
C ARG A 665 34.38 8.76 -6.82
N TRP A 666 34.00 7.71 -6.09
CA TRP A 666 34.98 6.74 -5.57
C TRP A 666 35.64 5.96 -6.71
N THR A 667 34.98 5.86 -7.86
CA THR A 667 35.53 5.32 -9.11
C THR A 667 36.54 6.26 -9.79
N ILE A 668 36.38 7.58 -9.66
CA ILE A 668 37.26 8.57 -10.33
C ILE A 668 38.55 8.84 -9.54
N TRP A 669 38.54 8.70 -8.21
CA TRP A 669 39.74 8.89 -7.38
C TRP A 669 40.78 7.76 -7.45
N LEU A 670 40.45 6.64 -8.09
CA LEU A 670 41.42 5.58 -8.42
C LEU A 670 42.18 5.88 -9.73
N ASP A 671 41.93 7.03 -10.35
CA ASP A 671 42.62 7.48 -11.56
C ASP A 671 43.21 8.89 -11.33
N PRO A 672 44.39 9.02 -10.70
CA PRO A 672 45.18 10.22 -10.83
C PRO A 672 45.93 10.09 -12.15
N SER A 673 45.40 10.75 -13.19
CA SER A 673 46.09 10.99 -14.46
C SER A 673 47.56 11.33 -14.28
#